data_AF-A0A127Z6Q6-F1
#
_entry.id   AF-A0A127Z6Q6-F1
#
_cell.length_a   1.000
_cell.length_b   1.000
_cell.length_c   1.000
_cell.angle_alpha   90.00
_cell.angle_beta   90.00
_cell.angle_gamma   90.00
#
_symmetry.space_group_name_H-M   'P 1'
#
loop_
_entity.id
_entity.type
_entity.pdbx_description
1 polymer ?
#
loop_
_entity_poly.entity_id
_entity_poly.type
_entity_poly.pdbx_seq_one_letter_code
_entity_poly.pdbx_strand_id
1 'polypeptide(L)'
;MSLPRLPSDARYKVSTVTLEIPLAEPFKQDSPSPYTYQDGGATKQILTTDTILLTIYYPTSNSQEKADGRTLDWLEAPKLRSIGSLLKHAGISKYLALPIILPAYSVVGQKLPVVVDAPIAFDLPSDGFPVAVFSHGMGGTRTTYSAYCTSLAGAGIVIAAVEHRDGSSASTTIHHPSEKDGKSPSGLFRWLSGGSNSVENKLYVRPDEVDGKPEPMDIRRAQVEFRRREVLAALEVLNDINAGKASTLVDSCTRSQRDEGKIRERRAELLTDFSGKLKMQDPWLIGHSFGGSTAIQTLRHTDCPFGQALVLDPWVEPVPVTGIDVVPVHKPLYIINSKDFTQWKSHMNDVTTIARESKSSTGGKGWLLTIGAEGTEKSDAAAAAASTQVGPPSRLVMVHDMFGTLFGLSACIEALTSLFPDQLEEAQGVPKIVPELVIVDWFHGTQRDFTYSSVYGQYKPIGEVFKGTLPRVLLQAGILPKKNAKGKALTQAGSFEDDGPAEETLENPFDPVVVETMMKALTKLQPRPGMVDALAKIYRDRDGKGRLPPGVDKVDVWAATNGSLQLGRSSFLRVLGDSDGADLDSEAAGLGRSNKDNAVGAGVGLFSCDEIGAAKPDPKVYTEVLRRTKAEPMDASTAKKEYQGIWFVASHTWDTFAAKQAGFRTAWVTYEEFYSCPSVYGTPDVVGRNLEEIAEKILAFERDLASKADQTLDKAWTYDKDQQAQTNKASQHTSFSDFPFLLPNTAKFVGTVSSQSIPEVNSAITKRMILQGKREETDGVFSGLKGDKDGQEWRIWKQGKAQPKELDTTAIGSDDSRLARLIVHAL
;
A
#
# COMPACT_ATOMS: atom_id res chain seq x y z
N MET A 1 -9.55 -36.93 -14.74
CA MET A 1 -10.17 -35.63 -14.43
C MET A 1 -11.15 -35.87 -13.31
N SER A 2 -10.71 -35.66 -12.09
CA SER A 2 -11.51 -35.81 -10.87
C SER A 2 -10.92 -34.91 -9.81
N LEU A 3 -11.76 -34.45 -8.90
CA LEU A 3 -11.29 -33.71 -7.73
C LEU A 3 -10.34 -34.60 -6.89
N PRO A 4 -9.29 -34.02 -6.28
CA PRO A 4 -8.38 -34.76 -5.42
C PRO A 4 -9.15 -35.32 -4.21
N ARG A 5 -8.83 -36.55 -3.82
CA ARG A 5 -9.31 -37.12 -2.55
C ARG A 5 -8.47 -36.58 -1.40
N LEU A 6 -9.04 -36.57 -0.20
CA LEU A 6 -8.28 -36.32 1.02
C LEU A 6 -7.09 -37.28 1.12
N PRO A 7 -5.89 -36.78 1.48
CA PRO A 7 -4.76 -37.62 1.83
C PRO A 7 -5.13 -38.66 2.89
N SER A 8 -4.51 -39.85 2.84
CA SER A 8 -4.79 -40.94 3.77
C SER A 8 -4.43 -40.61 5.22
N ASP A 9 -3.48 -39.69 5.41
CA ASP A 9 -2.98 -39.17 6.68
C ASP A 9 -3.71 -37.89 7.15
N ALA A 10 -4.78 -37.47 6.44
CA ALA A 10 -5.61 -36.37 6.91
C ALA A 10 -6.17 -36.67 8.31
N ARG A 11 -6.06 -35.70 9.23
CA ARG A 11 -6.49 -35.85 10.62
C ARG A 11 -7.97 -36.20 10.74
N TYR A 12 -8.80 -35.58 9.92
CA TYR A 12 -10.25 -35.79 9.89
C TYR A 12 -10.70 -36.20 8.50
N LYS A 13 -11.79 -36.98 8.43
CA LYS A 13 -12.62 -37.03 7.23
C LYS A 13 -13.41 -35.73 7.13
N VAL A 14 -13.99 -35.46 5.95
CA VAL A 14 -14.71 -34.20 5.71
C VAL A 14 -16.14 -34.48 5.33
N SER A 15 -17.03 -33.73 5.96
CA SER A 15 -18.45 -33.68 5.66
C SER A 15 -18.83 -32.29 5.17
N THR A 16 -19.95 -32.21 4.47
CA THR A 16 -20.55 -30.96 4.02
C THR A 16 -22.02 -30.87 4.40
N VAL A 17 -22.49 -29.65 4.63
CA VAL A 17 -23.90 -29.31 4.76
C VAL A 17 -24.16 -28.03 3.96
N THR A 18 -25.24 -28.00 3.19
CA THR A 18 -25.64 -26.82 2.42
C THR A 18 -26.89 -26.23 3.05
N LEU A 19 -26.86 -24.91 3.31
CA LEU A 19 -27.97 -24.17 3.90
C LEU A 19 -28.33 -22.99 3.00
N GLU A 20 -29.63 -22.76 2.81
CA GLU A 20 -30.18 -21.56 2.18
C GLU A 20 -31.08 -20.85 3.20
N ILE A 21 -30.55 -19.81 3.85
CA ILE A 21 -31.18 -19.18 5.00
C ILE A 21 -31.84 -17.86 4.56
N PRO A 22 -33.12 -17.61 4.92
CA PRO A 22 -33.76 -16.33 4.68
C PRO A 22 -33.07 -15.22 5.47
N LEU A 23 -32.87 -14.08 4.81
CA LEU A 23 -32.37 -12.87 5.45
C LEU A 23 -33.49 -12.21 6.26
N ALA A 24 -33.14 -11.59 7.39
CA ALA A 24 -34.09 -10.81 8.17
C ALA A 24 -34.70 -9.65 7.36
N GLU A 25 -33.85 -8.98 6.56
CA GLU A 25 -34.26 -8.02 5.55
C GLU A 25 -33.58 -8.35 4.21
N PRO A 26 -34.30 -8.32 3.08
CA PRO A 26 -33.70 -8.57 1.78
C PRO A 26 -32.59 -7.55 1.48
N PHE A 27 -31.42 -8.04 1.05
CA PHE A 27 -30.37 -7.18 0.54
C PHE A 27 -30.80 -6.60 -0.80
N LYS A 28 -30.69 -5.27 -0.93
CA LYS A 28 -30.92 -4.53 -2.16
C LYS A 28 -29.75 -3.59 -2.42
N GLN A 29 -29.61 -3.13 -3.66
CA GLN A 29 -28.67 -2.06 -3.98
C GLN A 29 -29.07 -0.79 -3.23
N ASP A 30 -28.12 -0.16 -2.55
CA ASP A 30 -28.33 1.14 -1.92
C ASP A 30 -28.22 2.24 -2.98
N SER A 31 -29.27 2.36 -3.80
CA SER A 31 -29.36 3.32 -4.89
C SER A 31 -30.81 3.58 -5.29
N PRO A 32 -31.19 4.84 -5.60
CA PRO A 32 -32.51 5.16 -6.16
C PRO A 32 -32.71 4.61 -7.58
N SER A 33 -31.64 4.17 -8.25
CA SER A 33 -31.67 3.60 -9.60
C SER A 33 -30.87 2.30 -9.63
N PRO A 34 -31.44 1.19 -9.10
CA PRO A 34 -30.74 -0.08 -9.01
C PRO A 34 -30.41 -0.62 -10.42
N TYR A 35 -29.28 -1.31 -10.53
CA TYR A 35 -28.89 -1.92 -11.80
C TYR A 35 -29.85 -3.04 -12.19
N THR A 36 -30.32 -2.99 -13.43
CA THR A 36 -31.21 -3.99 -14.01
C THR A 36 -30.62 -4.62 -15.27
N TYR A 37 -31.15 -5.77 -15.67
CA TYR A 37 -30.80 -6.44 -16.92
C TYR A 37 -32.01 -7.18 -17.50
N GLN A 38 -31.96 -7.51 -18.78
CA GLN A 38 -33.01 -8.26 -19.47
C GLN A 38 -32.76 -9.77 -19.39
N ASP A 39 -33.74 -10.52 -18.88
CA ASP A 39 -33.72 -11.99 -18.81
C ASP A 39 -35.09 -12.56 -19.24
N GLY A 40 -35.11 -13.33 -20.32
CA GLY A 40 -36.34 -13.96 -20.81
C GLY A 40 -37.47 -12.98 -21.18
N GLY A 41 -37.15 -11.73 -21.53
CA GLY A 41 -38.14 -10.69 -21.84
C GLY A 41 -38.65 -9.91 -20.62
N ALA A 42 -38.08 -10.13 -19.43
CA ALA A 42 -38.38 -9.38 -18.23
C ALA A 42 -37.16 -8.59 -17.74
N THR A 43 -37.39 -7.35 -17.28
CA THR A 43 -36.40 -6.54 -16.56
C THR A 43 -36.24 -7.07 -15.14
N LYS A 44 -35.02 -7.45 -14.75
CA LYS A 44 -34.70 -7.93 -13.40
C LYS A 44 -33.64 -7.07 -12.73
N GLN A 45 -33.70 -6.94 -11.41
CA GLN A 45 -32.64 -6.30 -10.61
C GLN A 45 -31.46 -7.26 -10.43
N ILE A 46 -30.24 -6.73 -10.54
CA ILE A 46 -29.02 -7.53 -10.40
C ILE A 46 -28.70 -7.76 -8.92
N LEU A 47 -28.58 -6.67 -8.16
CA LEU A 47 -28.11 -6.66 -6.78
C LEU A 47 -29.29 -6.72 -5.81
N THR A 48 -29.97 -7.86 -5.80
CA THR A 48 -31.07 -8.14 -4.87
C THR A 48 -31.11 -9.61 -4.46
N THR A 49 -31.37 -9.88 -3.19
CA THR A 49 -31.69 -11.22 -2.68
C THR A 49 -32.39 -11.17 -1.32
N ASP A 50 -33.20 -12.18 -1.02
CA ASP A 50 -33.92 -12.41 0.24
C ASP A 50 -33.33 -13.56 1.08
N THR A 51 -32.28 -14.21 0.59
CA THR A 51 -31.69 -15.42 1.18
C THR A 51 -30.17 -15.41 0.98
N ILE A 52 -29.45 -16.15 1.81
CA ILE A 52 -28.01 -16.43 1.64
C ILE A 52 -27.78 -17.93 1.51
N LEU A 53 -26.89 -18.31 0.60
CA LEU A 53 -26.57 -19.70 0.29
C LEU A 53 -25.10 -19.98 0.61
N LEU A 54 -24.87 -21.02 1.40
CA LEU A 54 -23.54 -21.46 1.77
C LEU A 54 -23.44 -22.98 1.85
N THR A 55 -22.24 -23.49 1.60
CA THR A 55 -21.85 -24.87 1.95
C THR A 55 -20.79 -24.82 3.03
N ILE A 56 -21.06 -25.45 4.15
CA ILE A 56 -20.13 -25.58 5.27
C ILE A 56 -19.34 -26.87 5.09
N TYR A 57 -18.01 -26.78 5.01
CA TYR A 57 -17.06 -27.88 5.01
C TYR A 57 -16.51 -28.03 6.42
N TYR A 58 -16.57 -29.23 7.00
CA TYR A 58 -16.21 -29.43 8.40
C TYR A 58 -15.64 -30.84 8.67
N PRO A 59 -14.81 -30.98 9.73
CA PRO A 59 -14.24 -32.26 10.13
C PRO A 59 -15.31 -33.21 10.66
N THR A 60 -15.23 -34.48 10.28
CA THR A 60 -16.06 -35.59 10.79
C THR A 60 -15.19 -36.78 11.18
N SER A 61 -15.57 -37.47 12.27
CA SER A 61 -14.96 -38.74 12.69
C SER A 61 -15.62 -39.95 12.03
N ASN A 62 -16.69 -39.76 11.24
CA ASN A 62 -17.40 -40.87 10.61
C ASN A 62 -16.61 -41.45 9.43
N SER A 63 -16.23 -42.73 9.54
CA SER A 63 -15.50 -43.47 8.51
C SER A 63 -16.41 -44.12 7.46
N GLN A 64 -17.73 -44.05 7.61
CA GLN A 64 -18.64 -44.67 6.66
C GLN A 64 -18.81 -43.82 5.40
N GLU A 65 -18.44 -44.38 4.24
CA GLU A 65 -18.63 -43.77 2.91
C GLU A 65 -20.11 -43.50 2.56
N LYS A 66 -21.06 -44.00 3.36
CA LYS A 66 -22.50 -43.85 3.12
C LYS A 66 -23.27 -43.55 4.41
N ALA A 67 -23.18 -42.32 4.91
CA ALA A 67 -24.36 -41.74 5.54
C ALA A 67 -25.37 -41.49 4.40
N ASP A 68 -26.30 -42.43 4.19
CA ASP A 68 -27.39 -42.45 3.18
C ASP A 68 -27.06 -42.45 1.66
N GLY A 69 -25.82 -42.21 1.24
CA GLY A 69 -25.41 -42.28 -0.17
C GLY A 69 -25.67 -41.01 -0.99
N ARG A 70 -26.14 -39.92 -0.37
CA ARG A 70 -26.17 -38.58 -0.98
C ARG A 70 -24.75 -38.05 -1.18
N THR A 71 -24.56 -37.37 -2.29
CA THR A 71 -23.28 -36.75 -2.70
C THR A 71 -23.56 -35.36 -3.20
N LEU A 72 -22.70 -34.39 -2.86
CA LEU A 72 -22.82 -33.04 -3.39
C LEU A 72 -22.24 -32.98 -4.81
N ASP A 73 -23.01 -32.48 -5.76
CA ASP A 73 -22.53 -32.22 -7.11
C ASP A 73 -21.57 -31.02 -7.11
N TRP A 74 -20.49 -31.11 -7.88
CA TRP A 74 -19.57 -29.99 -8.05
C TRP A 74 -20.24 -28.83 -8.80
N LEU A 75 -21.05 -29.15 -9.81
CA LEU A 75 -21.89 -28.19 -10.52
C LEU A 75 -23.36 -28.56 -10.31
N GLU A 76 -24.09 -27.72 -9.59
CA GLU A 76 -25.51 -27.97 -9.32
C GLU A 76 -26.41 -27.64 -10.52
N ALA A 77 -27.63 -28.15 -10.48
CA ALA A 77 -28.65 -27.80 -11.47
C ALA A 77 -28.96 -26.29 -11.41
N PRO A 78 -29.19 -25.62 -12.56
CA PRO A 78 -29.26 -26.15 -13.92
C PRO A 78 -27.90 -26.24 -14.64
N LYS A 79 -27.28 -27.44 -14.63
CA LYS A 79 -25.87 -27.69 -15.03
C LYS A 79 -25.50 -27.14 -16.42
N LEU A 80 -26.36 -27.33 -17.42
CA LEU A 80 -26.11 -26.85 -18.79
C LEU A 80 -26.11 -25.32 -18.89
N ARG A 81 -26.98 -24.65 -18.14
CA ARG A 81 -27.01 -23.18 -18.09
C ARG A 81 -25.77 -22.66 -17.37
N SER A 82 -25.34 -23.33 -16.30
CA SER A 82 -24.12 -23.00 -15.58
C SER A 82 -22.87 -23.13 -16.46
N ILE A 83 -22.77 -24.18 -17.29
CA ILE A 83 -21.70 -24.29 -18.31
C ILE A 83 -21.80 -23.14 -19.31
N GLY A 84 -23.00 -22.82 -19.80
CA GLY A 84 -23.21 -21.67 -20.68
C GLY A 84 -22.71 -20.37 -20.07
N SER A 85 -22.98 -20.13 -18.79
CA SER A 85 -22.48 -18.97 -18.04
C SER A 85 -20.97 -18.98 -17.84
N LEU A 86 -20.36 -20.13 -17.58
CA LEU A 86 -18.91 -20.26 -17.48
C LEU A 86 -18.23 -19.95 -18.82
N LEU A 87 -18.78 -20.45 -19.93
CA LEU A 87 -18.30 -20.13 -21.29
C LEU A 87 -18.47 -18.63 -21.61
N LYS A 88 -19.61 -18.05 -21.22
CA LYS A 88 -19.89 -16.61 -21.34
C LYS A 88 -18.88 -15.78 -20.55
N HIS A 89 -18.59 -16.15 -19.30
CA HIS A 89 -17.56 -15.53 -18.49
C HIS A 89 -16.17 -15.66 -19.13
N ALA A 90 -15.86 -16.84 -19.68
CA ALA A 90 -14.59 -17.12 -20.35
C ALA A 90 -14.40 -16.42 -21.71
N GLY A 91 -15.40 -15.67 -22.21
CA GLY A 91 -15.38 -14.97 -23.50
C GLY A 91 -15.54 -15.90 -24.71
N ILE A 92 -16.01 -17.13 -24.51
CA ILE A 92 -16.12 -18.15 -25.57
C ILE A 92 -17.54 -18.09 -26.17
N SER A 93 -17.63 -17.84 -27.48
CA SER A 93 -18.92 -17.84 -28.19
C SER A 93 -19.57 -19.23 -28.16
N LYS A 94 -20.87 -19.28 -27.84
CA LYS A 94 -21.69 -20.50 -27.82
C LYS A 94 -21.71 -21.27 -29.15
N TYR A 95 -21.34 -20.63 -30.26
CA TYR A 95 -21.31 -21.21 -31.61
C TYR A 95 -19.96 -21.85 -31.99
N LEU A 96 -18.87 -21.53 -31.28
CA LEU A 96 -17.52 -22.10 -31.48
C LEU A 96 -17.25 -23.33 -30.59
N ALA A 97 -18.31 -23.86 -29.97
CA ALA A 97 -18.19 -24.57 -28.71
C ALA A 97 -18.02 -26.10 -28.84
N LEU A 98 -18.20 -26.75 -29.99
CA LEU A 98 -18.17 -28.23 -30.11
C LEU A 98 -16.89 -28.91 -29.56
N PRO A 99 -15.65 -28.48 -29.88
CA PRO A 99 -14.44 -29.10 -29.32
C PRO A 99 -14.16 -28.74 -27.84
N ILE A 100 -14.82 -27.71 -27.28
CA ILE A 100 -14.66 -27.26 -25.86
C ILE A 100 -15.80 -27.81 -24.98
N ILE A 101 -16.97 -28.04 -25.57
CA ILE A 101 -18.16 -28.60 -24.94
C ILE A 101 -17.89 -30.02 -24.44
N LEU A 102 -17.17 -30.86 -25.20
CA LEU A 102 -16.87 -32.24 -24.82
C LEU A 102 -16.06 -32.35 -23.51
N PRO A 103 -14.95 -31.61 -23.30
CA PRO A 103 -14.29 -31.52 -22.00
C PRO A 103 -15.15 -30.86 -20.90
N ALA A 104 -15.91 -29.81 -21.22
CA ALA A 104 -16.81 -29.17 -20.24
C ALA A 104 -17.97 -30.07 -19.80
N TYR A 105 -18.40 -31.04 -20.62
CA TYR A 105 -19.36 -32.06 -20.19
C TYR A 105 -18.78 -33.02 -19.14
N SER A 106 -17.46 -33.22 -19.11
CA SER A 106 -16.81 -34.05 -18.10
C SER A 106 -16.99 -33.53 -16.68
N VAL A 107 -17.36 -32.24 -16.51
CA VAL A 107 -17.66 -31.64 -15.20
C VAL A 107 -19.11 -31.80 -14.73
N VAL A 108 -20.05 -32.12 -15.64
CA VAL A 108 -21.49 -32.24 -15.34
C VAL A 108 -21.78 -33.37 -14.35
N GLY A 109 -21.00 -34.46 -14.42
CA GLY A 109 -21.14 -35.62 -13.54
C GLY A 109 -20.23 -35.60 -12.31
N GLN A 110 -19.43 -34.55 -12.11
CA GLN A 110 -18.45 -34.51 -11.02
C GLN A 110 -19.15 -34.28 -9.67
N LYS A 111 -18.72 -35.08 -8.71
CA LYS A 111 -19.20 -35.06 -7.32
C LYS A 111 -18.04 -34.75 -6.40
N LEU A 112 -18.32 -34.03 -5.32
CA LEU A 112 -17.31 -33.78 -4.30
C LEU A 112 -16.97 -35.10 -3.59
N PRO A 113 -15.68 -35.42 -3.38
CA PRO A 113 -15.25 -36.65 -2.70
C PRO A 113 -15.35 -36.50 -1.17
N VAL A 114 -16.51 -36.09 -0.67
CA VAL A 114 -16.83 -35.85 0.74
C VAL A 114 -18.19 -36.43 1.08
N VAL A 115 -18.42 -36.71 2.36
CA VAL A 115 -19.75 -37.12 2.84
C VAL A 115 -20.66 -35.90 3.02
N VAL A 116 -21.97 -36.13 3.02
CA VAL A 116 -22.99 -35.08 3.22
C VAL A 116 -23.75 -35.41 4.50
N ASP A 117 -24.02 -34.40 5.32
CA ASP A 117 -24.80 -34.52 6.56
C ASP A 117 -24.27 -35.63 7.51
N ALA A 118 -22.95 -35.77 7.66
CA ALA A 118 -22.32 -36.64 8.68
C ALA A 118 -21.93 -35.85 9.95
N PRO A 119 -22.02 -36.42 11.17
CA PRO A 119 -21.78 -35.68 12.42
C PRO A 119 -20.42 -35.00 12.49
N ILE A 120 -20.33 -33.84 13.14
CA ILE A 120 -19.05 -33.17 13.39
C ILE A 120 -18.13 -34.05 14.25
N ALA A 121 -16.83 -33.95 14.04
CA ALA A 121 -15.85 -34.73 14.78
C ALA A 121 -15.95 -34.52 16.30
N PHE A 122 -15.79 -35.62 17.06
CA PHE A 122 -15.90 -35.63 18.52
C PHE A 122 -14.60 -35.22 19.22
N ASP A 123 -13.45 -35.45 18.58
CA ASP A 123 -12.12 -35.10 19.07
C ASP A 123 -11.82 -33.62 18.81
N LEU A 124 -12.43 -32.77 19.65
CA LEU A 124 -12.36 -31.31 19.60
C LEU A 124 -10.96 -30.79 19.97
N PRO A 125 -10.43 -29.77 19.25
CA PRO A 125 -9.30 -28.98 19.74
C PRO A 125 -9.62 -28.29 21.08
N SER A 126 -8.62 -27.94 21.88
CA SER A 126 -8.82 -27.31 23.21
C SER A 126 -9.68 -26.04 23.18
N ASP A 127 -9.60 -25.28 22.09
CA ASP A 127 -10.25 -23.98 21.92
C ASP A 127 -11.46 -24.03 20.96
N GLY A 128 -11.92 -25.23 20.58
CA GLY A 128 -12.89 -25.42 19.50
C GLY A 128 -12.28 -25.39 18.09
N PHE A 129 -13.08 -25.69 17.08
CA PHE A 129 -12.67 -25.65 15.67
C PHE A 129 -12.60 -24.20 15.17
N PRO A 130 -11.45 -23.74 14.63
CA PRO A 130 -11.35 -22.44 13.98
C PRO A 130 -12.32 -22.31 12.81
N VAL A 131 -12.89 -21.12 12.64
CA VAL A 131 -13.85 -20.84 11.56
C VAL A 131 -13.29 -19.90 10.50
N ALA A 132 -13.67 -20.15 9.25
CA ALA A 132 -13.41 -19.29 8.13
C ALA A 132 -14.67 -19.12 7.25
N VAL A 133 -14.88 -17.92 6.70
CA VAL A 133 -15.82 -17.69 5.60
C VAL A 133 -15.02 -17.60 4.31
N PHE A 134 -15.45 -18.30 3.27
CA PHE A 134 -14.78 -18.34 1.96
C PHE A 134 -15.62 -17.65 0.88
N SER A 135 -14.99 -16.73 0.16
CA SER A 135 -15.59 -15.92 -0.91
C SER A 135 -14.94 -16.24 -2.26
N HIS A 136 -15.73 -16.73 -3.23
CA HIS A 136 -15.23 -17.25 -4.51
C HIS A 136 -14.76 -16.17 -5.51
N GLY A 137 -14.01 -16.56 -6.54
CA GLY A 137 -13.73 -15.66 -7.68
C GLY A 137 -14.96 -15.43 -8.57
N MET A 138 -14.86 -14.51 -9.52
CA MET A 138 -15.92 -14.32 -10.51
C MET A 138 -16.13 -15.58 -11.35
N GLY A 139 -17.39 -15.90 -11.65
CA GLY A 139 -17.77 -17.16 -12.30
C GLY A 139 -17.70 -18.38 -11.39
N GLY A 140 -17.20 -18.25 -10.16
CA GLY A 140 -17.18 -19.32 -9.16
C GLY A 140 -18.53 -19.54 -8.47
N THR A 141 -18.57 -20.58 -7.65
CA THR A 141 -19.68 -20.97 -6.78
C THR A 141 -19.12 -21.46 -5.43
N ARG A 142 -19.98 -21.78 -4.46
CA ARG A 142 -19.58 -22.39 -3.17
C ARG A 142 -18.87 -23.75 -3.26
N THR A 143 -18.90 -24.38 -4.44
CA THR A 143 -18.28 -25.69 -4.72
C THR A 143 -17.06 -25.59 -5.64
N THR A 144 -16.74 -24.41 -6.18
CA THR A 144 -15.63 -24.23 -7.14
C THR A 144 -14.23 -24.30 -6.49
N TYR A 145 -14.17 -24.29 -5.15
CA TYR A 145 -12.93 -24.33 -4.36
C TYR A 145 -12.93 -25.54 -3.41
N SER A 146 -13.66 -26.59 -3.77
CA SER A 146 -13.93 -27.73 -2.89
C SER A 146 -12.66 -28.47 -2.49
N ALA A 147 -11.66 -28.60 -3.37
CA ALA A 147 -10.39 -29.23 -3.01
C ALA A 147 -9.66 -28.47 -1.88
N TYR A 148 -9.62 -27.14 -1.99
CA TYR A 148 -9.01 -26.27 -0.99
C TYR A 148 -9.79 -26.31 0.34
N CYS A 149 -11.12 -26.11 0.30
CA CYS A 149 -11.97 -26.15 1.48
C CYS A 149 -11.93 -27.52 2.17
N THR A 150 -11.98 -28.62 1.42
CA THR A 150 -11.87 -29.98 1.96
C THR A 150 -10.51 -30.22 2.60
N SER A 151 -9.42 -29.74 2.01
CA SER A 151 -8.09 -29.88 2.61
C SER A 151 -7.97 -29.15 3.95
N LEU A 152 -8.56 -27.96 4.07
CA LEU A 152 -8.61 -27.22 5.34
C LEU A 152 -9.51 -27.91 6.37
N ALA A 153 -10.68 -28.39 5.95
CA ALA A 153 -11.61 -29.10 6.83
C ALA A 153 -11.02 -30.41 7.36
N GLY A 154 -10.28 -31.16 6.53
CA GLY A 154 -9.59 -32.37 6.95
C GLY A 154 -8.47 -32.13 7.96
N ALA A 155 -8.01 -30.88 8.13
CA ALA A 155 -7.05 -30.48 9.15
C ALA A 155 -7.71 -29.97 10.44
N GLY A 156 -9.04 -29.79 10.45
CA GLY A 156 -9.79 -29.32 11.62
C GLY A 156 -10.22 -27.85 11.58
N ILE A 157 -10.46 -27.29 10.39
CA ILE A 157 -11.00 -25.93 10.21
C ILE A 157 -12.44 -26.04 9.71
N VAL A 158 -13.37 -25.24 10.21
CA VAL A 158 -14.75 -25.17 9.69
C VAL A 158 -14.83 -24.02 8.69
N ILE A 159 -15.26 -24.29 7.45
CA ILE A 159 -15.28 -23.29 6.37
C ILE A 159 -16.69 -23.14 5.81
N ALA A 160 -17.26 -21.94 5.89
CA ALA A 160 -18.50 -21.56 5.21
C ALA A 160 -18.18 -20.94 3.84
N ALA A 161 -18.33 -21.70 2.75
CA ALA A 161 -18.18 -21.18 1.40
C ALA A 161 -19.49 -20.57 0.90
N VAL A 162 -19.47 -19.28 0.58
CA VAL A 162 -20.66 -18.52 0.15
C VAL A 162 -20.88 -18.67 -1.35
N GLU A 163 -22.13 -18.79 -1.79
CA GLU A 163 -22.51 -18.61 -3.20
C GLU A 163 -23.18 -17.26 -3.37
N HIS A 164 -22.50 -16.36 -4.08
CA HIS A 164 -22.91 -14.97 -4.21
C HIS A 164 -24.06 -14.80 -5.22
N ARG A 165 -25.03 -13.94 -4.88
CA ARG A 165 -26.26 -13.68 -5.65
C ARG A 165 -26.27 -12.31 -6.36
N ASP A 166 -25.09 -11.71 -6.44
CA ASP A 166 -24.79 -10.41 -7.04
C ASP A 166 -24.67 -10.45 -8.58
N GLY A 167 -24.91 -11.61 -9.20
CA GLY A 167 -24.73 -11.83 -10.63
C GLY A 167 -23.29 -12.10 -11.06
N SER A 168 -22.35 -12.29 -10.11
CA SER A 168 -20.97 -12.67 -10.40
C SER A 168 -20.74 -14.18 -10.46
N SER A 169 -21.59 -14.99 -9.80
CA SER A 169 -21.56 -16.46 -9.88
C SER A 169 -21.90 -16.96 -11.28
N ALA A 170 -21.34 -18.11 -11.70
CA ALA A 170 -21.75 -18.75 -12.95
C ALA A 170 -23.26 -19.04 -12.96
N SER A 171 -23.77 -19.54 -11.84
CA SER A 171 -25.20 -19.75 -11.64
C SER A 171 -25.47 -19.88 -10.15
N THR A 172 -26.61 -19.35 -9.71
CA THR A 172 -27.17 -19.63 -8.41
C THR A 172 -28.68 -19.85 -8.53
N THR A 173 -29.21 -20.74 -7.70
CA THR A 173 -30.64 -21.03 -7.61
C THR A 173 -31.16 -20.51 -6.29
N ILE A 174 -32.13 -19.61 -6.36
CA ILE A 174 -32.74 -18.93 -5.22
C ILE A 174 -34.09 -19.58 -4.91
N HIS A 175 -34.23 -20.16 -3.73
CA HIS A 175 -35.53 -20.61 -3.23
C HIS A 175 -36.12 -19.52 -2.34
N HIS A 176 -37.06 -18.76 -2.89
CA HIS A 176 -37.72 -17.67 -2.17
C HIS A 176 -38.58 -18.22 -1.03
N PRO A 177 -38.59 -17.55 0.15
CA PRO A 177 -39.49 -17.91 1.24
C PRO A 177 -40.95 -17.88 0.75
N SER A 178 -41.76 -18.88 1.12
CA SER A 178 -43.19 -18.86 0.80
C SER A 178 -43.87 -17.68 1.49
N GLU A 179 -44.65 -16.88 0.75
CA GLU A 179 -45.51 -15.85 1.32
C GLU A 179 -46.46 -16.47 2.35
N LYS A 180 -46.46 -15.95 3.58
CA LYS A 180 -47.37 -16.41 4.66
C LYS A 180 -48.77 -15.79 4.56
N ASP A 181 -49.04 -14.91 3.61
CA ASP A 181 -50.32 -14.19 3.49
C ASP A 181 -51.23 -14.70 2.37
N GLY A 182 -52.10 -15.65 2.73
CA GLY A 182 -53.53 -15.78 2.39
C GLY A 182 -54.17 -15.30 1.06
N LYS A 183 -53.46 -14.98 -0.02
CA LYS A 183 -54.09 -14.66 -1.33
C LYS A 183 -53.33 -15.29 -2.50
N SER A 184 -53.46 -16.60 -2.68
CA SER A 184 -53.07 -17.23 -3.95
C SER A 184 -54.02 -16.79 -5.08
N PRO A 185 -53.52 -16.27 -6.22
CA PRO A 185 -54.31 -16.15 -7.43
C PRO A 185 -54.68 -17.55 -7.95
N SER A 186 -55.90 -17.68 -8.47
CA SER A 186 -56.47 -18.95 -8.96
C SER A 186 -55.68 -19.58 -10.12
N GLY A 187 -55.71 -20.91 -10.18
CA GLY A 187 -54.78 -21.80 -10.90
C GLY A 187 -54.67 -21.69 -12.43
N LEU A 188 -55.35 -20.74 -13.09
CA LEU A 188 -55.21 -20.54 -14.54
C LEU A 188 -54.08 -19.54 -14.89
N PHE A 189 -53.86 -18.52 -14.06
CA PHE A 189 -52.77 -17.55 -14.25
C PHE A 189 -51.37 -18.16 -13.97
N ARG A 190 -51.32 -19.15 -13.07
CA ARG A 190 -50.10 -19.91 -12.71
C ARG A 190 -49.56 -20.80 -13.83
N TRP A 191 -50.43 -21.24 -14.76
CA TRP A 191 -50.05 -22.07 -15.90
C TRP A 191 -49.53 -21.23 -17.08
N LEU A 192 -50.10 -20.03 -17.28
CA LEU A 192 -49.73 -19.13 -18.37
C LEU A 192 -48.44 -18.32 -18.11
N SER A 193 -48.04 -18.10 -16.86
CA SER A 193 -46.85 -17.31 -16.49
C SER A 193 -45.53 -18.09 -16.42
N GLY A 194 -45.51 -19.38 -16.76
CA GLY A 194 -44.25 -20.11 -17.02
C GLY A 194 -43.22 -20.10 -15.89
N GLY A 195 -43.58 -20.59 -14.70
CA GLY A 195 -42.62 -20.85 -13.62
C GLY A 195 -43.28 -20.89 -12.24
N SER A 196 -42.81 -21.77 -11.36
CA SER A 196 -43.17 -21.69 -9.94
C SER A 196 -42.50 -20.45 -9.34
N ASN A 197 -43.26 -19.44 -8.90
CA ASN A 197 -42.78 -18.20 -8.24
C ASN A 197 -41.83 -18.43 -7.03
N SER A 198 -41.64 -19.68 -6.57
CA SER A 198 -40.77 -20.00 -5.43
C SER A 198 -39.30 -20.27 -5.77
N VAL A 199 -38.93 -20.40 -7.06
CA VAL A 199 -37.54 -20.72 -7.44
C VAL A 199 -37.07 -19.85 -8.61
N GLU A 200 -36.04 -19.03 -8.37
CA GLU A 200 -35.35 -18.24 -9.39
C GLU A 200 -33.99 -18.85 -9.72
N ASN A 201 -33.58 -18.80 -10.99
CA ASN A 201 -32.19 -19.08 -11.37
C ASN A 201 -31.54 -17.79 -11.85
N LYS A 202 -30.52 -17.32 -11.14
CA LYS A 202 -29.72 -16.15 -11.52
C LYS A 202 -28.40 -16.62 -12.11
N LEU A 203 -28.11 -16.17 -13.34
CA LEU A 203 -26.90 -16.52 -14.07
C LEU A 203 -25.89 -15.38 -14.03
N TYR A 204 -24.65 -15.65 -14.42
CA TYR A 204 -23.63 -14.62 -14.59
C TYR A 204 -24.12 -13.48 -15.49
N VAL A 205 -24.03 -12.24 -15.01
CA VAL A 205 -24.38 -11.02 -15.74
C VAL A 205 -23.10 -10.27 -16.11
N ARG A 206 -22.92 -9.98 -17.40
CA ARG A 206 -21.82 -9.14 -17.86
C ARG A 206 -22.20 -7.66 -17.79
N PRO A 207 -21.23 -6.76 -17.60
CA PRO A 207 -21.48 -5.32 -17.60
C PRO A 207 -22.20 -4.79 -18.84
N ASP A 208 -21.94 -5.36 -20.02
CA ASP A 208 -22.57 -4.97 -21.29
C ASP A 208 -24.05 -5.39 -21.41
N GLU A 209 -24.53 -6.25 -20.52
CA GLU A 209 -25.93 -6.68 -20.44
C GLU A 209 -26.76 -5.87 -19.43
N VAL A 210 -26.11 -4.98 -18.68
CA VAL A 210 -26.77 -4.12 -17.70
C VAL A 210 -27.46 -2.96 -18.42
N ASP A 211 -28.73 -2.74 -18.09
CA ASP A 211 -29.54 -1.65 -18.62
C ASP A 211 -28.87 -0.31 -18.30
N GLY A 212 -28.93 0.64 -19.24
CA GLY A 212 -28.25 1.93 -19.11
C GLY A 212 -26.73 1.88 -19.37
N LYS A 213 -26.15 0.69 -19.57
CA LYS A 213 -24.72 0.47 -19.90
C LYS A 213 -23.77 1.28 -19.00
N PRO A 214 -23.85 1.12 -17.67
CA PRO A 214 -22.96 1.84 -16.76
C PRO A 214 -21.50 1.45 -16.97
N GLU A 215 -20.59 2.25 -16.44
CA GLU A 215 -19.16 1.93 -16.45
C GLU A 215 -18.92 0.56 -15.78
N PRO A 216 -18.18 -0.37 -16.41
CA PRO A 216 -18.05 -1.74 -15.90
C PRO A 216 -17.59 -1.82 -14.45
N MET A 217 -16.66 -0.95 -14.06
CA MET A 217 -16.10 -0.96 -12.71
C MET A 217 -17.06 -0.45 -11.64
N ASP A 218 -18.07 0.34 -12.00
CA ASP A 218 -19.10 0.78 -11.03
C ASP A 218 -20.00 -0.38 -10.63
N ILE A 219 -20.38 -1.23 -11.58
CA ILE A 219 -21.09 -2.48 -11.28
C ILE A 219 -20.23 -3.38 -10.39
N ARG A 220 -18.93 -3.49 -10.68
CA ARG A 220 -18.02 -4.34 -9.90
C ARG A 220 -17.85 -3.85 -8.47
N ARG A 221 -17.74 -2.53 -8.25
CA ARG A 221 -17.73 -1.94 -6.91
C ARG A 221 -19.02 -2.22 -6.15
N ALA A 222 -20.17 -2.04 -6.80
CA ALA A 222 -21.47 -2.32 -6.19
C ALA A 222 -21.66 -3.82 -5.86
N GLN A 223 -21.15 -4.71 -6.71
CA GLN A 223 -21.07 -6.15 -6.45
C GLN A 223 -20.19 -6.46 -5.23
N VAL A 224 -19.00 -5.87 -5.11
CA VAL A 224 -18.12 -6.08 -3.94
C VAL A 224 -18.84 -5.72 -2.64
N GLU A 225 -19.56 -4.59 -2.61
CA GLU A 225 -20.32 -4.18 -1.42
C GLU A 225 -21.53 -5.09 -1.14
N PHE A 226 -22.19 -5.60 -2.18
CA PHE A 226 -23.22 -6.62 -2.02
C PHE A 226 -22.64 -7.91 -1.39
N ARG A 227 -21.50 -8.37 -1.91
CA ARG A 227 -20.81 -9.57 -1.43
C ARG A 227 -20.29 -9.44 -0.01
N ARG A 228 -19.89 -8.23 0.42
CA ARG A 228 -19.53 -7.92 1.82
C ARG A 228 -20.68 -8.29 2.75
N ARG A 229 -21.91 -7.88 2.43
CA ARG A 229 -23.10 -8.20 3.23
C ARG A 229 -23.40 -9.70 3.27
N GLU A 230 -23.17 -10.41 2.17
CA GLU A 230 -23.34 -11.87 2.10
C GLU A 230 -22.31 -12.63 2.96
N VAL A 231 -21.04 -12.22 2.99
CA VAL A 231 -20.04 -12.88 3.85
C VAL A 231 -20.29 -12.62 5.33
N LEU A 232 -20.84 -11.45 5.70
CA LEU A 232 -21.27 -11.16 7.06
C LEU A 232 -22.46 -12.02 7.48
N ALA A 233 -23.46 -12.15 6.62
CA ALA A 233 -24.61 -13.02 6.87
C ALA A 233 -24.21 -14.51 6.98
N ALA A 234 -23.23 -14.96 6.20
CA ALA A 234 -22.68 -16.32 6.31
C ALA A 234 -21.97 -16.56 7.64
N LEU A 235 -21.25 -15.56 8.17
CA LEU A 235 -20.65 -15.64 9.50
C LEU A 235 -21.74 -15.71 10.59
N GLU A 236 -22.85 -14.97 10.44
CA GLU A 236 -23.97 -15.02 11.38
C GLU A 236 -24.62 -16.41 11.42
N VAL A 237 -24.72 -17.12 10.28
CA VAL A 237 -25.19 -18.52 10.28
C VAL A 237 -24.28 -19.42 11.12
N LEU A 238 -22.96 -19.25 11.03
CA LEU A 238 -22.03 -20.02 11.89
C LEU A 238 -22.20 -19.65 13.37
N ASN A 239 -22.44 -18.37 13.67
CA ASN A 239 -22.72 -17.88 15.01
C ASN A 239 -24.00 -18.52 15.58
N ASP A 240 -25.07 -18.55 14.80
CA ASP A 240 -26.35 -19.16 15.19
C ASP A 240 -26.24 -20.67 15.40
N ILE A 241 -25.49 -21.38 14.54
CA ILE A 241 -25.19 -22.80 14.73
C ILE A 241 -24.44 -23.00 16.06
N ASN A 242 -23.38 -22.22 16.29
CA ASN A 242 -22.58 -22.32 17.52
C ASN A 242 -23.38 -21.98 18.78
N ALA A 243 -24.37 -21.09 18.67
CA ALA A 243 -25.29 -20.70 19.74
C ALA A 243 -26.43 -21.71 19.97
N GLY A 244 -26.46 -22.84 19.25
CA GLY A 244 -27.46 -23.89 19.42
C GLY A 244 -28.81 -23.61 18.74
N LYS A 245 -28.87 -22.70 17.76
CA LYS A 245 -30.10 -22.38 17.00
C LYS A 245 -30.31 -23.27 15.76
N ALA A 246 -29.71 -24.46 15.76
CA ALA A 246 -29.67 -25.39 14.62
C ALA A 246 -31.07 -25.75 14.09
N SER A 247 -32.02 -26.12 14.97
CA SER A 247 -33.37 -26.49 14.54
C SER A 247 -34.09 -25.36 13.81
N THR A 248 -34.00 -24.13 14.33
CA THR A 248 -34.60 -22.93 13.70
C THR A 248 -34.01 -22.64 12.33
N LEU A 249 -32.69 -22.79 12.17
CA LEU A 249 -32.02 -22.63 10.87
C LEU A 249 -32.48 -23.69 9.86
N VAL A 250 -32.58 -24.96 10.27
CA VAL A 250 -33.00 -26.05 9.37
C VAL A 250 -34.48 -25.91 8.99
N ASP A 251 -35.33 -25.49 9.92
CA ASP A 251 -36.75 -25.25 9.66
C ASP A 251 -36.98 -24.09 8.69
N SER A 252 -36.17 -23.05 8.80
CA SER A 252 -36.23 -21.87 7.92
C SER A 252 -35.52 -22.07 6.58
N CYS A 253 -34.65 -23.08 6.46
CA CYS A 253 -33.85 -23.33 5.27
C CYS A 253 -34.74 -23.60 4.03
N THR A 254 -34.81 -22.63 3.13
CA THR A 254 -35.80 -22.60 2.03
C THR A 254 -35.57 -23.73 1.03
N ARG A 255 -34.31 -24.10 0.80
CA ARG A 255 -33.92 -25.20 -0.08
C ARG A 255 -34.39 -26.56 0.41
N SER A 256 -34.38 -26.78 1.74
CA SER A 256 -34.77 -28.07 2.33
C SER A 256 -36.25 -28.15 2.69
N GLN A 257 -37.07 -27.12 2.45
CA GLN A 257 -38.51 -27.18 2.71
C GLN A 257 -39.23 -28.29 1.92
N ARG A 258 -38.61 -28.79 0.85
CA ARG A 258 -39.09 -29.91 0.03
C ARG A 258 -38.48 -31.26 0.41
N ASP A 259 -37.49 -31.27 1.30
CA ASP A 259 -36.89 -32.50 1.83
C ASP A 259 -37.91 -33.22 2.73
N GLU A 260 -37.83 -34.55 2.80
CA GLU A 260 -38.62 -35.34 3.74
C GLU A 260 -38.36 -34.87 5.19
N GLY A 261 -39.39 -34.84 6.04
CA GLY A 261 -39.27 -34.38 7.44
C GLY A 261 -38.13 -35.04 8.20
N LYS A 262 -37.92 -36.34 8.01
CA LYS A 262 -36.82 -37.10 8.63
C LYS A 262 -35.42 -36.62 8.21
N ILE A 263 -35.25 -36.13 6.98
CA ILE A 263 -33.97 -35.58 6.51
C ILE A 263 -33.69 -34.25 7.23
N ARG A 264 -34.73 -33.40 7.39
CA ARG A 264 -34.63 -32.15 8.13
C ARG A 264 -34.34 -32.38 9.61
N GLU A 265 -35.06 -33.29 10.26
CA GLU A 265 -34.83 -33.68 11.66
C GLU A 265 -33.38 -34.15 11.87
N ARG A 266 -32.89 -35.07 11.02
CA ARG A 266 -31.50 -35.54 11.10
C ARG A 266 -30.48 -34.41 10.92
N ARG A 267 -30.72 -33.48 9.99
CA ARG A 267 -29.83 -32.34 9.77
C ARG A 267 -29.85 -31.39 10.98
N ALA A 268 -31.00 -31.19 11.61
CA ALA A 268 -31.12 -30.39 12.82
C ALA A 268 -30.36 -31.04 13.99
N GLU A 269 -30.54 -32.34 14.22
CA GLU A 269 -29.78 -33.10 15.23
C GLU A 269 -28.26 -32.97 15.01
N LEU A 270 -27.82 -33.17 13.76
CA LEU A 270 -26.41 -33.04 13.39
C LEU A 270 -25.86 -31.64 13.64
N LEU A 271 -26.62 -30.59 13.31
CA LEU A 271 -26.16 -29.21 13.49
C LEU A 271 -26.21 -28.80 14.97
N THR A 272 -27.10 -29.38 15.78
CA THR A 272 -27.09 -29.18 17.24
C THR A 272 -25.77 -29.64 17.86
N ASP A 273 -25.13 -30.68 17.32
CA ASP A 273 -23.83 -31.15 17.80
C ASP A 273 -22.68 -30.13 17.60
N PHE A 274 -22.88 -29.06 16.82
CA PHE A 274 -21.88 -27.99 16.63
C PHE A 274 -21.89 -26.97 17.77
N SER A 275 -22.95 -26.95 18.59
CA SER A 275 -23.14 -25.97 19.66
C SER A 275 -21.93 -25.93 20.59
N GLY A 276 -21.35 -24.74 20.76
CA GLY A 276 -20.15 -24.50 21.59
C GLY A 276 -18.84 -25.12 21.06
N LYS A 277 -18.82 -25.70 19.85
CA LYS A 277 -17.61 -26.33 19.26
C LYS A 277 -16.87 -25.42 18.29
N LEU A 278 -17.41 -24.25 17.92
CA LEU A 278 -16.78 -23.34 16.98
C LEU A 278 -16.04 -22.21 17.71
N LYS A 279 -14.78 -21.98 17.32
CA LYS A 279 -13.99 -20.84 17.79
C LYS A 279 -14.41 -19.58 17.05
N MET A 280 -15.41 -18.89 17.59
CA MET A 280 -15.97 -17.68 17.00
C MET A 280 -15.15 -16.42 17.28
N GLN A 281 -14.16 -16.47 18.18
CA GLN A 281 -13.22 -15.37 18.39
C GLN A 281 -12.20 -15.31 17.23
N ASP A 282 -12.06 -14.12 16.63
CA ASP A 282 -11.17 -13.82 15.50
C ASP A 282 -11.38 -14.72 14.26
N PRO A 283 -12.59 -14.76 13.68
CA PRO A 283 -12.88 -15.58 12.50
C PRO A 283 -12.08 -15.10 11.29
N TRP A 284 -11.76 -16.02 10.39
CA TRP A 284 -11.02 -15.73 9.16
C TRP A 284 -11.95 -15.41 7.99
N LEU A 285 -11.57 -14.42 7.18
CA LEU A 285 -12.14 -14.24 5.86
C LEU A 285 -11.12 -14.68 4.81
N ILE A 286 -11.51 -15.61 3.94
CA ILE A 286 -10.67 -16.10 2.85
C ILE A 286 -11.34 -15.75 1.53
N GLY A 287 -10.60 -15.15 0.60
CA GLY A 287 -11.17 -14.69 -0.66
C GLY A 287 -10.24 -14.92 -1.84
N HIS A 288 -10.75 -15.43 -2.95
CA HIS A 288 -9.97 -15.56 -4.19
C HIS A 288 -10.42 -14.56 -5.26
N SER A 289 -9.50 -13.94 -6.00
CA SER A 289 -9.82 -13.05 -7.13
C SER A 289 -10.80 -11.95 -6.70
N PHE A 290 -12.02 -11.94 -7.26
CA PHE A 290 -13.07 -11.01 -6.89
C PHE A 290 -13.50 -11.17 -5.41
N GLY A 291 -13.44 -12.38 -4.86
CA GLY A 291 -13.62 -12.63 -3.43
C GLY A 291 -12.48 -12.09 -2.58
N GLY A 292 -11.29 -11.93 -3.16
CA GLY A 292 -10.19 -11.18 -2.55
C GLY A 292 -10.52 -9.69 -2.43
N SER A 293 -11.15 -9.10 -3.45
CA SER A 293 -11.71 -7.74 -3.40
C SER A 293 -12.76 -7.62 -2.29
N THR A 294 -13.67 -8.59 -2.19
CA THR A 294 -14.67 -8.68 -1.12
C THR A 294 -14.01 -8.71 0.25
N ALA A 295 -12.96 -9.52 0.45
CA ALA A 295 -12.27 -9.60 1.71
C ALA A 295 -11.57 -8.29 2.08
N ILE A 296 -10.83 -7.69 1.15
CA ILE A 296 -10.15 -6.39 1.34
C ILE A 296 -11.18 -5.32 1.71
N GLN A 297 -12.28 -5.22 0.96
CA GLN A 297 -13.32 -4.24 1.24
C GLN A 297 -13.98 -4.50 2.59
N THR A 298 -14.26 -5.75 2.96
CA THR A 298 -14.84 -6.10 4.27
C THR A 298 -13.95 -5.60 5.41
N LEU A 299 -12.63 -5.80 5.32
CA LEU A 299 -11.66 -5.42 6.36
C LEU A 299 -11.44 -3.91 6.52
N ARG A 300 -11.93 -3.09 5.57
CA ARG A 300 -11.89 -1.62 5.68
C ARG A 300 -12.95 -1.06 6.60
N HIS A 301 -14.04 -1.80 6.81
CA HIS A 301 -15.11 -1.34 7.69
C HIS A 301 -14.74 -1.55 9.17
N THR A 302 -15.04 -0.56 9.99
CA THR A 302 -14.72 -0.56 11.43
C THR A 302 -15.53 -1.59 12.23
N ASP A 303 -16.72 -1.95 11.75
CA ASP A 303 -17.61 -2.97 12.30
C ASP A 303 -17.30 -4.39 11.80
N CYS A 304 -16.20 -4.58 11.06
CA CYS A 304 -15.79 -5.88 10.53
C CYS A 304 -15.55 -6.89 11.67
N PRO A 305 -16.33 -8.00 11.72
CA PRO A 305 -16.19 -9.02 12.76
C PRO A 305 -15.02 -9.98 12.50
N PHE A 306 -14.44 -9.97 11.30
CA PHE A 306 -13.29 -10.81 10.97
C PHE A 306 -12.01 -10.25 11.61
N GLY A 307 -11.25 -11.13 12.27
CA GLY A 307 -9.98 -10.76 12.90
C GLY A 307 -8.89 -10.46 11.87
N GLN A 308 -8.93 -11.16 10.73
CA GLN A 308 -7.92 -11.12 9.68
C GLN A 308 -8.45 -11.73 8.37
N ALA A 309 -7.73 -11.49 7.27
CA ALA A 309 -8.02 -12.12 5.99
C ALA A 309 -6.81 -12.71 5.27
N LEU A 310 -7.04 -13.82 4.58
CA LEU A 310 -6.11 -14.38 3.59
C LEU A 310 -6.74 -14.23 2.20
N VAL A 311 -6.08 -13.48 1.32
CA VAL A 311 -6.55 -13.27 -0.05
C VAL A 311 -5.64 -13.98 -1.05
N LEU A 312 -6.28 -14.73 -1.94
CA LEU A 312 -5.66 -15.58 -2.93
C LEU A 312 -5.79 -14.88 -4.28
N ASP A 313 -4.68 -14.40 -4.81
CA ASP A 313 -4.56 -13.73 -6.12
C ASP A 313 -5.66 -12.68 -6.33
N PRO A 314 -5.79 -11.68 -5.44
CA PRO A 314 -6.93 -10.78 -5.40
C PRO A 314 -6.99 -9.93 -6.67
N TRP A 315 -8.19 -9.69 -7.21
CA TRP A 315 -8.40 -8.69 -8.26
C TRP A 315 -8.75 -7.35 -7.61
N VAL A 316 -7.86 -6.37 -7.62
CA VAL A 316 -8.03 -5.14 -6.81
C VAL A 316 -8.57 -3.93 -7.56
N GLU A 317 -8.74 -4.00 -8.87
CA GLU A 317 -9.38 -2.91 -9.64
C GLU A 317 -10.78 -2.51 -9.12
N PRO A 318 -11.62 -3.46 -8.62
CA PRO A 318 -12.93 -3.13 -8.06
C PRO A 318 -12.91 -2.51 -6.66
N VAL A 319 -11.74 -2.31 -6.05
CA VAL A 319 -11.61 -1.62 -4.76
C VAL A 319 -10.87 -0.30 -4.95
N PRO A 320 -11.23 0.76 -4.21
CA PRO A 320 -10.49 2.01 -4.28
C PRO A 320 -9.10 1.82 -3.66
N VAL A 321 -8.05 2.31 -4.32
CA VAL A 321 -6.65 2.12 -3.87
C VAL A 321 -6.07 3.40 -3.28
N THR A 322 -6.33 4.54 -3.92
CA THR A 322 -5.83 5.86 -3.50
C THR A 322 -6.94 6.90 -3.55
N GLY A 323 -6.92 7.88 -2.65
CA GLY A 323 -7.89 8.99 -2.61
C GLY A 323 -8.16 9.44 -1.19
N ILE A 324 -8.69 10.66 -1.02
CA ILE A 324 -8.94 11.25 0.31
C ILE A 324 -9.99 10.46 1.12
N ASP A 325 -10.90 9.78 0.43
CA ASP A 325 -11.97 8.98 1.03
C ASP A 325 -11.64 7.48 1.16
N VAL A 326 -10.41 7.07 0.81
CA VAL A 326 -10.01 5.66 0.89
C VAL A 326 -9.64 5.31 2.33
N VAL A 327 -10.48 4.50 2.97
CA VAL A 327 -10.22 3.97 4.30
C VAL A 327 -9.15 2.86 4.21
N PRO A 328 -8.04 2.97 4.95
CA PRO A 328 -7.02 1.92 5.00
C PRO A 328 -7.58 0.59 5.50
N VAL A 329 -6.98 -0.51 5.09
CA VAL A 329 -7.28 -1.82 5.69
C VAL A 329 -6.75 -1.80 7.13
N HIS A 330 -7.61 -1.98 8.14
CA HIS A 330 -7.24 -1.86 9.57
C HIS A 330 -6.99 -3.20 10.29
N LYS A 331 -7.09 -4.31 9.57
CA LYS A 331 -6.89 -5.68 10.09
C LYS A 331 -5.75 -6.36 9.33
N PRO A 332 -5.07 -7.37 9.92
CA PRO A 332 -4.00 -8.09 9.25
C PRO A 332 -4.48 -8.74 7.95
N LEU A 333 -3.77 -8.44 6.85
CA LEU A 333 -4.02 -8.95 5.52
C LEU A 333 -2.83 -9.75 5.03
N TYR A 334 -3.09 -10.98 4.59
CA TYR A 334 -2.10 -11.88 4.03
C TYR A 334 -2.46 -12.17 2.58
N ILE A 335 -1.49 -12.04 1.67
CA ILE A 335 -1.76 -12.10 0.22
C ILE A 335 -0.88 -13.18 -0.42
N ILE A 336 -1.48 -14.11 -1.16
CA ILE A 336 -0.75 -15.09 -1.99
C ILE A 336 -1.15 -14.91 -3.45
N ASN A 337 -0.22 -14.47 -4.29
CA ASN A 337 -0.41 -14.26 -5.73
C ASN A 337 0.18 -15.41 -6.56
N SER A 338 -0.33 -15.59 -7.78
CA SER A 338 0.36 -16.33 -8.84
C SER A 338 1.27 -15.42 -9.65
N LYS A 339 2.43 -15.94 -10.08
CA LYS A 339 3.38 -15.17 -10.89
C LYS A 339 2.73 -14.56 -12.13
N ASP A 340 1.94 -15.33 -12.87
CA ASP A 340 1.38 -14.88 -14.14
C ASP A 340 0.32 -13.77 -13.97
N PHE A 341 -0.40 -13.73 -12.85
CA PHE A 341 -1.33 -12.63 -12.56
C PHE A 341 -0.62 -11.37 -12.05
N THR A 342 0.55 -11.51 -11.40
CA THR A 342 1.38 -10.36 -10.98
C THR A 342 2.02 -9.58 -12.13
N GLN A 343 2.04 -10.13 -13.36
CA GLN A 343 2.58 -9.44 -14.53
C GLN A 343 1.77 -8.21 -14.95
N TRP A 344 0.52 -8.09 -14.50
CA TRP A 344 -0.27 -6.87 -14.64
C TRP A 344 0.29 -5.79 -13.71
N LYS A 345 1.18 -4.94 -14.24
CA LYS A 345 2.00 -4.00 -13.45
C LYS A 345 1.19 -3.05 -12.57
N SER A 346 0.20 -2.35 -13.13
CA SER A 346 -0.62 -1.41 -12.35
C SER A 346 -1.35 -2.12 -11.21
N HIS A 347 -1.93 -3.29 -11.50
CA HIS A 347 -2.59 -4.12 -10.51
C HIS A 347 -1.65 -4.60 -9.40
N MET A 348 -0.44 -5.05 -9.73
CA MET A 348 0.53 -5.46 -8.71
C MET A 348 0.97 -4.27 -7.83
N ASN A 349 1.05 -3.06 -8.39
CA ASN A 349 1.31 -1.86 -7.59
C ASN A 349 0.16 -1.60 -6.62
N ASP A 350 -1.08 -1.69 -7.08
CA ASP A 350 -2.27 -1.53 -6.25
C ASP A 350 -2.34 -2.56 -5.11
N VAL A 351 -2.06 -3.84 -5.41
CA VAL A 351 -1.97 -4.90 -4.39
C VAL A 351 -0.87 -4.58 -3.38
N THR A 352 0.29 -4.10 -3.84
CA THR A 352 1.41 -3.74 -2.96
C THR A 352 1.04 -2.57 -2.05
N THR A 353 0.34 -1.55 -2.58
CA THR A 353 -0.15 -0.39 -1.81
C THR A 353 -1.10 -0.85 -0.69
N ILE A 354 -2.12 -1.64 -1.02
CA ILE A 354 -3.09 -2.16 -0.04
C ILE A 354 -2.38 -3.01 1.04
N ALA A 355 -1.41 -3.83 0.65
CA ALA A 355 -0.65 -4.66 1.58
C ALA A 355 0.19 -3.82 2.55
N ARG A 356 0.83 -2.74 2.06
CA ARG A 356 1.59 -1.80 2.89
C ARG A 356 0.70 -1.04 3.86
N GLU A 357 -0.47 -0.60 3.42
CA GLU A 357 -1.46 0.07 4.27
C GLU A 357 -1.89 -0.83 5.42
N SER A 358 -2.28 -2.08 5.13
CA SER A 358 -2.64 -3.07 6.14
C SER A 358 -1.50 -3.33 7.12
N LYS A 359 -0.28 -3.50 6.61
CA LYS A 359 0.91 -3.74 7.43
C LYS A 359 1.21 -2.56 8.35
N SER A 360 1.12 -1.34 7.83
CA SER A 360 1.34 -0.11 8.61
C SER A 360 0.28 0.08 9.68
N SER A 361 -0.99 -0.19 9.38
CA SER A 361 -2.11 0.04 10.31
C SER A 361 -2.19 -0.99 11.45
N THR A 362 -1.57 -2.16 11.26
CA THR A 362 -1.67 -3.31 12.19
C THR A 362 -0.40 -3.55 13.01
N GLY A 363 0.52 -2.58 13.03
CA GLY A 363 1.78 -2.69 13.77
C GLY A 363 2.78 -3.67 13.14
N GLY A 364 2.77 -3.78 11.81
CA GLY A 364 3.71 -4.60 11.05
C GLY A 364 3.21 -6.00 10.69
N LYS A 365 1.94 -6.32 10.95
CA LYS A 365 1.37 -7.66 10.66
C LYS A 365 0.95 -7.78 9.20
N GLY A 366 1.19 -8.94 8.61
CA GLY A 366 0.82 -9.20 7.22
C GLY A 366 2.00 -9.22 6.25
N TRP A 367 1.77 -9.91 5.13
CA TRP A 367 2.78 -10.15 4.11
C TRP A 367 2.15 -10.35 2.73
N LEU A 368 2.98 -10.16 1.71
CA LEU A 368 2.65 -10.36 0.31
C LEU A 368 3.60 -11.40 -0.27
N LEU A 369 3.03 -12.49 -0.79
CA LEU A 369 3.73 -13.63 -1.36
C LEU A 369 3.35 -13.82 -2.83
N THR A 370 4.29 -14.24 -3.67
CA THR A 370 4.02 -14.73 -5.03
C THR A 370 4.59 -16.13 -5.22
N ILE A 371 3.76 -17.04 -5.70
CA ILE A 371 4.16 -18.38 -6.12
C ILE A 371 4.61 -18.32 -7.59
N GLY A 372 5.82 -18.81 -7.89
CA GLY A 372 6.36 -18.83 -9.25
C GLY A 372 7.39 -19.94 -9.44
N ALA A 373 8.01 -20.03 -10.62
CA ALA A 373 9.09 -20.98 -10.89
C ALA A 373 10.37 -20.30 -11.38
N GLU A 374 11.50 -20.96 -11.13
CA GLU A 374 12.83 -20.54 -11.56
C GLU A 374 13.01 -20.58 -13.09
N GLY A 375 13.90 -19.72 -13.61
CA GLY A 375 14.25 -19.68 -15.03
C GLY A 375 13.22 -19.00 -15.94
N THR A 376 12.14 -18.47 -15.37
CA THR A 376 11.15 -17.64 -16.09
C THR A 376 11.43 -16.14 -15.95
N GLU A 377 12.45 -15.77 -15.19
CA GLU A 377 13.11 -14.48 -15.30
C GLU A 377 14.04 -14.53 -16.50
N LYS A 378 14.04 -13.53 -17.38
CA LYS A 378 15.20 -13.35 -18.24
C LYS A 378 16.38 -13.06 -17.32
N SER A 379 17.42 -13.90 -17.36
CA SER A 379 18.71 -13.48 -16.83
C SER A 379 19.18 -12.37 -17.76
N ASP A 380 19.12 -11.14 -17.27
CA ASP A 380 19.60 -10.02 -18.04
C ASP A 380 21.15 -10.07 -18.07
N ALA A 381 21.69 -10.78 -19.07
CA ALA A 381 23.08 -10.62 -19.45
C ALA A 381 23.38 -9.16 -19.85
N ALA A 382 22.33 -8.38 -20.18
CA ALA A 382 22.39 -6.94 -20.42
C ALA A 382 22.37 -6.11 -19.12
N ALA A 383 21.58 -6.43 -18.08
CA ALA A 383 21.68 -5.74 -16.78
C ALA A 383 22.96 -6.12 -16.01
N ALA A 384 23.53 -7.31 -16.26
CA ALA A 384 24.86 -7.66 -15.79
C ALA A 384 25.97 -6.81 -16.45
N ALA A 385 25.72 -6.26 -17.63
CA ALA A 385 26.65 -5.37 -18.34
C ALA A 385 26.33 -3.87 -18.17
N ALA A 386 25.13 -3.51 -17.69
CA ALA A 386 24.68 -2.13 -17.52
C ALA A 386 24.56 -1.66 -16.06
N SER A 387 24.55 -2.55 -15.06
CA SER A 387 24.73 -2.12 -13.66
C SER A 387 26.21 -2.02 -13.36
N THR A 388 26.81 -0.87 -13.61
CA THR A 388 28.00 -0.46 -12.86
C THR A 388 27.67 -0.63 -11.39
N GLN A 389 28.25 -1.65 -10.75
CA GLN A 389 28.22 -1.80 -9.30
C GLN A 389 28.77 -0.50 -8.71
N VAL A 390 27.90 0.34 -8.15
CA VAL A 390 28.39 1.52 -7.47
C VAL A 390 28.73 1.06 -6.05
N GLY A 391 30.03 0.84 -5.82
CA GLY A 391 30.58 0.76 -4.48
C GLY A 391 30.28 2.04 -3.70
N PRO A 392 30.79 2.20 -2.46
CA PRO A 392 30.72 3.48 -1.76
C PRO A 392 31.17 4.62 -2.69
N PRO A 393 30.48 5.78 -2.68
CA PRO A 393 30.80 6.85 -3.62
C PRO A 393 32.24 7.29 -3.35
N SER A 394 33.05 7.47 -4.39
CA SER A 394 34.39 8.04 -4.21
C SER A 394 34.33 9.49 -3.70
N ARG A 395 33.20 10.17 -3.95
CA ARG A 395 32.99 11.58 -3.62
C ARG A 395 31.67 11.80 -2.87
N LEU A 396 31.73 12.52 -1.75
CA LEU A 396 30.54 13.05 -1.09
C LEU A 396 30.36 14.53 -1.42
N VAL A 397 29.11 14.97 -1.54
CA VAL A 397 28.74 16.38 -1.77
C VAL A 397 27.69 16.78 -0.74
N MET A 398 28.04 17.71 0.14
CA MET A 398 27.18 18.20 1.23
C MET A 398 26.68 19.59 0.90
N VAL A 399 25.46 19.70 0.37
CA VAL A 399 24.81 20.98 0.06
C VAL A 399 24.03 21.45 1.29
N HIS A 400 24.25 22.69 1.71
CA HIS A 400 23.56 23.28 2.85
C HIS A 400 22.68 24.45 2.38
N ASP A 401 21.47 24.52 2.90
CA ASP A 401 20.75 25.78 2.93
C ASP A 401 21.49 26.79 3.84
N MET A 402 21.36 28.10 3.59
CA MET A 402 22.16 29.12 4.27
C MET A 402 21.44 29.83 5.44
N PHE A 403 20.33 30.51 5.17
CA PHE A 403 19.67 31.32 6.19
C PHE A 403 18.73 30.46 7.02
N GLY A 404 18.75 30.62 8.34
CA GLY A 404 18.04 29.71 9.26
C GLY A 404 18.87 28.45 9.51
N THR A 405 19.41 27.85 8.44
CA THR A 405 20.25 26.65 8.52
C THR A 405 21.68 26.94 8.98
N LEU A 406 22.55 27.58 8.19
CA LEU A 406 23.94 27.84 8.60
C LEU A 406 24.05 29.03 9.56
N PHE A 407 23.22 30.05 9.37
CA PHE A 407 23.33 31.31 10.09
C PHE A 407 22.03 31.65 10.84
N GLY A 408 22.18 32.06 12.10
CA GLY A 408 21.07 32.47 12.96
C GLY A 408 20.76 33.97 12.88
N LEU A 409 19.53 34.35 13.24
CA LEU A 409 18.98 35.70 13.08
C LEU A 409 19.21 36.64 14.29
N SER A 410 20.06 36.26 15.25
CA SER A 410 20.31 37.03 16.49
C SER A 410 20.76 38.47 16.24
N ALA A 411 21.58 38.71 15.21
CA ALA A 411 22.02 40.06 14.87
C ALA A 411 20.86 40.98 14.44
N CYS A 412 19.82 40.42 13.80
CA CYS A 412 18.61 41.16 13.44
C CYS A 412 17.75 41.46 14.67
N ILE A 413 17.69 40.55 15.64
CA ILE A 413 17.00 40.74 16.92
C ILE A 413 17.65 41.87 17.72
N GLU A 414 18.97 41.87 17.83
CA GLU A 414 19.74 42.94 18.49
C GLU A 414 19.55 44.29 17.78
N ALA A 415 19.58 44.30 16.44
CA ALA A 415 19.36 45.52 15.66
C ALA A 415 17.95 46.11 15.88
N LEU A 416 16.92 45.27 15.87
CA LEU A 416 15.54 45.68 16.14
C LEU A 416 15.41 46.26 17.55
N THR A 417 16.00 45.58 18.52
CA THR A 417 16.02 46.01 19.93
C THR A 417 16.70 47.37 20.09
N SER A 418 17.83 47.59 19.40
CA SER A 418 18.55 48.86 19.43
C SER A 418 17.81 50.01 18.74
N LEU A 419 16.96 49.71 17.74
CA LEU A 419 16.23 50.75 16.99
C LEU A 419 15.01 51.27 17.77
N PHE A 420 14.38 50.39 18.57
CA PHE A 420 13.12 50.65 19.26
C PHE A 420 13.13 50.24 20.75
N PRO A 421 14.12 50.63 21.56
CA PRO A 421 14.23 50.18 22.96
C PRO A 421 12.96 50.52 23.76
N ASP A 422 12.50 51.78 23.67
CA ASP A 422 11.34 52.29 24.43
C ASP A 422 10.01 51.61 24.06
N GLN A 423 9.91 51.01 22.87
CA GLN A 423 8.71 50.34 22.38
C GLN A 423 8.71 48.83 22.65
N LEU A 424 9.88 48.25 22.90
CA LEU A 424 10.07 46.83 23.15
C LEU A 424 10.25 46.52 24.65
N GLU A 425 10.47 47.55 25.47
CA GLU A 425 10.39 47.46 26.93
C GLU A 425 8.97 47.17 27.43
N GLU A 426 8.88 46.40 28.52
CA GLU A 426 7.60 46.04 29.12
C GLU A 426 6.95 47.26 29.78
N ALA A 427 5.79 47.67 29.26
CA ALA A 427 5.03 48.80 29.78
C ALA A 427 3.72 48.32 30.43
N GLN A 428 3.39 48.88 31.59
CA GLN A 428 2.15 48.55 32.31
C GLN A 428 0.91 48.79 31.43
N GLY A 429 0.10 47.74 31.24
CA GLY A 429 -1.14 47.79 30.46
C GLY A 429 -1.00 47.57 28.95
N VAL A 430 0.20 47.26 28.46
CA VAL A 430 0.47 46.98 27.02
C VAL A 430 1.08 45.58 26.89
N PRO A 431 0.60 44.71 25.98
CA PRO A 431 1.23 43.41 25.75
C PRO A 431 2.70 43.56 25.34
N LYS A 432 3.56 42.61 25.74
CA LYS A 432 4.97 42.65 25.35
C LYS A 432 5.13 42.29 23.87
N ILE A 433 5.78 43.16 23.10
CA ILE A 433 6.28 42.80 21.76
C ILE A 433 7.52 41.93 21.95
N VAL A 434 7.53 40.75 21.33
CA VAL A 434 8.65 39.81 21.39
C VAL A 434 9.50 39.99 20.12
N PRO A 435 10.69 40.63 20.20
CA PRO A 435 11.52 40.94 19.03
C PRO A 435 11.82 39.71 18.16
N GLU A 436 12.01 38.55 18.78
CA GLU A 436 12.26 37.28 18.11
C GLU A 436 11.11 36.91 17.16
N LEU A 437 9.85 37.07 17.59
CA LEU A 437 8.69 36.76 16.75
C LEU A 437 8.55 37.74 15.58
N VAL A 438 8.89 39.03 15.79
CA VAL A 438 8.88 40.03 14.71
C VAL A 438 9.91 39.68 13.65
N ILE A 439 11.12 39.27 14.06
CA ILE A 439 12.18 38.87 13.12
C ILE A 439 11.84 37.56 12.41
N VAL A 440 11.27 36.59 13.11
CA VAL A 440 10.82 35.32 12.51
C VAL A 440 9.70 35.57 11.48
N ASP A 441 8.72 36.43 11.80
CA ASP A 441 7.66 36.79 10.85
C ASP A 441 8.21 37.55 9.64
N TRP A 442 9.16 38.48 9.85
CA TRP A 442 9.83 39.15 8.75
C TRP A 442 10.60 38.19 7.85
N PHE A 443 11.27 37.21 8.44
CA PHE A 443 12.02 36.18 7.71
C PHE A 443 11.09 35.27 6.90
N HIS A 444 10.10 34.65 7.53
CA HIS A 444 9.16 33.74 6.86
C HIS A 444 8.24 34.46 5.86
N GLY A 445 7.73 35.64 6.23
CA GLY A 445 6.92 36.48 5.35
C GLY A 445 7.67 36.90 4.10
N THR A 446 8.96 37.24 4.24
CA THR A 446 9.82 37.52 3.08
C THR A 446 10.03 36.29 2.21
N GLN A 447 10.32 35.13 2.79
CA GLN A 447 10.51 33.88 2.02
C GLN A 447 9.25 33.52 1.22
N ARG A 448 8.06 33.67 1.82
CA ARG A 448 6.78 33.47 1.12
C ARG A 448 6.62 34.45 -0.04
N ASP A 449 6.78 35.74 0.21
CA ASP A 449 6.56 36.78 -0.80
C ASP A 449 7.59 36.68 -1.95
N PHE A 450 8.83 36.30 -1.64
CA PHE A 450 9.89 36.00 -2.61
C PHE A 450 9.51 34.79 -3.48
N THR A 451 9.06 33.70 -2.85
CA THR A 451 8.63 32.48 -3.55
C THR A 451 7.45 32.76 -4.48
N TYR A 452 6.42 33.45 -3.99
CA TYR A 452 5.23 33.75 -4.80
C TYR A 452 5.55 34.68 -5.98
N SER A 453 6.42 35.67 -5.77
CA SER A 453 6.89 36.55 -6.85
C SER A 453 7.62 35.75 -7.93
N SER A 454 8.46 34.79 -7.52
CA SER A 454 9.15 33.89 -8.45
C SER A 454 8.17 32.98 -9.21
N VAL A 455 7.21 32.36 -8.52
CA VAL A 455 6.22 31.45 -9.13
C VAL A 455 5.35 32.19 -10.15
N TYR A 456 5.04 33.46 -9.90
CA TYR A 456 4.31 34.32 -10.83
C TYR A 456 5.19 34.81 -12.02
N GLY A 457 6.49 34.49 -12.03
CA GLY A 457 7.42 34.91 -13.09
C GLY A 457 7.93 36.34 -12.95
N GLN A 458 7.75 36.98 -11.79
CA GLN A 458 8.24 38.32 -11.46
C GLN A 458 9.32 38.23 -10.38
N TYR A 459 10.38 37.48 -10.67
CA TYR A 459 11.50 37.30 -9.74
C TYR A 459 12.10 38.64 -9.33
N LYS A 460 12.32 38.84 -8.03
CA LYS A 460 13.06 39.96 -7.46
C LYS A 460 14.09 39.41 -6.49
N PRO A 461 15.32 39.95 -6.46
CA PRO A 461 16.32 39.53 -5.49
C PRO A 461 15.76 39.59 -4.07
N ILE A 462 15.97 38.56 -3.26
CA ILE A 462 15.33 38.45 -1.93
C ILE A 462 15.65 39.64 -1.02
N GLY A 463 16.81 40.28 -1.20
CA GLY A 463 17.21 41.49 -0.46
C GLY A 463 16.26 42.67 -0.69
N GLU A 464 15.69 42.81 -1.90
CA GLU A 464 14.67 43.81 -2.19
C GLU A 464 13.34 43.46 -1.52
N VAL A 465 12.99 42.18 -1.47
CA VAL A 465 11.79 41.70 -0.77
C VAL A 465 11.90 41.91 0.73
N PHE A 466 13.06 41.62 1.34
CA PHE A 466 13.35 41.95 2.74
C PHE A 466 13.18 43.45 3.00
N LYS A 467 13.77 44.29 2.15
CA LYS A 467 13.69 45.75 2.25
C LYS A 467 12.24 46.25 2.18
N GLY A 468 11.46 45.73 1.23
CA GLY A 468 10.09 46.18 0.98
C GLY A 468 9.05 45.66 1.98
N THR A 469 9.28 44.50 2.60
CA THR A 469 8.33 43.89 3.54
C THR A 469 8.56 44.28 5.00
N LEU A 470 9.74 44.79 5.34
CA LEU A 470 10.08 45.18 6.71
C LEU A 470 9.09 46.18 7.32
N PRO A 471 8.72 47.31 6.65
CA PRO A 471 7.77 48.27 7.23
C PRO A 471 6.43 47.63 7.61
N ARG A 472 5.92 46.72 6.75
CA ARG A 472 4.66 46.01 6.99
C ARG A 472 4.72 45.19 8.28
N VAL A 473 5.79 44.42 8.47
CA VAL A 473 5.92 43.54 9.64
C VAL A 473 6.11 44.34 10.93
N LEU A 474 6.86 45.45 10.88
CA LEU A 474 7.00 46.36 12.03
C LEU A 474 5.63 46.94 12.44
N LEU A 475 4.82 47.39 11.49
CA LEU A 475 3.47 47.91 11.76
C LEU A 475 2.53 46.82 12.30
N GLN A 476 2.58 45.61 11.74
CA GLN A 476 1.77 44.46 12.20
C GLN A 476 2.15 44.01 13.61
N ALA A 477 3.44 44.07 13.95
CA ALA A 477 3.94 43.84 15.30
C ALA A 477 3.62 44.99 16.27
N GLY A 478 3.15 46.12 15.74
CA GLY A 478 2.73 47.28 16.48
C GLY A 478 3.81 48.26 16.89
N ILE A 479 4.92 48.22 16.17
CA ILE A 479 6.02 49.19 16.27
C ILE A 479 5.64 50.44 15.48
N LEU A 480 5.67 51.60 16.15
CA LEU A 480 5.28 52.88 15.60
C LEU A 480 6.49 53.63 15.01
N PRO A 481 6.34 54.29 13.84
CA PRO A 481 7.36 55.19 13.31
C PRO A 481 7.61 56.38 14.23
N LYS A 482 8.88 56.79 14.40
CA LYS A 482 9.28 57.88 15.31
C LYS A 482 8.58 59.21 15.03
N LYS A 483 8.21 59.51 13.77
CA LYS A 483 7.52 60.74 13.38
C LYS A 483 6.06 60.82 13.90
N ASN A 484 5.42 59.69 14.18
CA ASN A 484 4.01 59.60 14.59
C ASN A 484 3.83 59.05 16.02
N ALA A 485 4.89 59.04 16.85
CA ALA A 485 4.90 58.40 18.16
C ALA A 485 4.11 59.13 19.28
N LYS A 486 2.87 59.56 19.01
CA LYS A 486 1.94 60.06 20.04
C LYS A 486 1.21 58.88 20.70
N GLY A 487 1.93 57.91 21.24
CA GLY A 487 1.34 56.71 21.84
C GLY A 487 2.36 55.66 22.25
N LYS A 488 1.93 54.65 23.01
CA LYS A 488 2.74 53.44 23.30
C LYS A 488 2.55 52.43 22.17
N ALA A 489 3.56 51.63 21.85
CA ALA A 489 3.44 50.52 20.90
C ALA A 489 2.20 49.64 21.23
N LEU A 490 1.62 48.97 20.22
CA LEU A 490 0.36 48.20 20.31
C LEU A 490 -0.93 48.99 20.60
N THR A 491 -0.88 50.20 21.18
CA THR A 491 -2.10 51.01 21.43
C THR A 491 -2.62 51.72 20.17
N GLN A 492 -1.74 51.98 19.20
CA GLN A 492 -2.05 52.55 17.88
C GLN A 492 -1.66 51.60 16.72
N ALA A 493 -1.20 50.40 17.06
CA ALA A 493 -0.81 49.39 16.11
C ALA A 493 -2.04 48.77 15.45
N GLY A 494 -2.22 48.94 14.14
CA GLY A 494 -3.37 48.40 13.42
C GLY A 494 -4.69 49.14 13.70
N SER A 495 -4.68 50.28 14.40
CA SER A 495 -5.83 51.18 14.41
C SER A 495 -5.86 51.93 13.08
N PHE A 496 -6.90 51.68 12.27
CA PHE A 496 -7.29 52.48 11.10
C PHE A 496 -7.70 53.93 11.47
N GLU A 497 -7.23 54.47 12.59
CA GLU A 497 -7.46 55.85 13.02
C GLU A 497 -6.36 56.73 12.44
N ASP A 498 -6.37 56.88 11.11
CA ASP A 498 -5.68 57.98 10.45
C ASP A 498 -6.68 58.69 9.54
N ASP A 499 -6.85 59.99 9.76
CA ASP A 499 -7.80 60.84 9.01
C ASP A 499 -7.23 61.25 7.63
N GLY A 500 -6.06 60.71 7.26
CA GLY A 500 -5.32 60.99 6.03
C GLY A 500 -5.80 60.16 4.81
N PRO A 501 -5.37 60.54 3.58
CA PRO A 501 -5.65 59.78 2.37
C PRO A 501 -5.08 58.36 2.45
N ALA A 502 -5.84 57.35 2.02
CA ALA A 502 -5.40 55.95 2.02
C ALA A 502 -4.12 55.73 1.19
N GLU A 503 -3.86 56.60 0.21
CA GLU A 503 -2.68 56.60 -0.65
C GLU A 503 -1.37 56.87 0.11
N GLU A 504 -1.41 57.53 1.28
CA GLU A 504 -0.21 57.74 2.12
C GLU A 504 0.35 56.43 2.67
N THR A 505 -0.47 55.37 2.74
CA THR A 505 -0.03 54.01 3.15
C THR A 505 0.87 53.33 2.12
N LEU A 506 1.02 53.88 0.92
CA LEU A 506 1.92 53.39 -0.13
C LEU A 506 3.39 53.79 0.11
N GLU A 507 3.64 54.75 1.00
CA GLU A 507 4.98 55.18 1.36
C GLU A 507 5.49 54.47 2.63
N ASN A 508 6.81 54.24 2.71
CA ASN A 508 7.40 53.67 3.92
C ASN A 508 7.39 54.72 5.05
N PRO A 509 6.67 54.51 6.17
CA PRO A 509 6.54 55.52 7.20
C PRO A 509 7.73 55.59 8.15
N PHE A 510 8.66 54.61 8.10
CA PHE A 510 9.86 54.58 8.92
C PHE A 510 11.00 55.38 8.30
N ASP A 511 11.84 55.96 9.15
CA ASP A 511 13.08 56.61 8.72
C ASP A 511 13.97 55.62 7.93
N PRO A 512 14.58 56.03 6.80
CA PRO A 512 15.47 55.17 6.02
C PRO A 512 16.53 54.43 6.85
N VAL A 513 17.02 55.04 7.95
CA VAL A 513 18.01 54.43 8.85
C VAL A 513 17.53 53.11 9.47
N VAL A 514 16.22 52.94 9.68
CA VAL A 514 15.63 51.71 10.23
C VAL A 514 15.87 50.55 9.26
N VAL A 515 15.49 50.76 7.99
CA VAL A 515 15.63 49.76 6.94
C VAL A 515 17.12 49.49 6.68
N GLU A 516 17.95 50.53 6.60
CA GLU A 516 19.39 50.39 6.40
C GLU A 516 20.05 49.59 7.54
N THR A 517 19.68 49.85 8.80
CA THR A 517 20.23 49.14 9.96
C THR A 517 19.83 47.68 9.96
N MET A 518 18.56 47.37 9.68
CA MET A 518 18.05 46.00 9.61
C MET A 518 18.68 45.22 8.45
N MET A 519 18.80 45.82 7.28
CA MET A 519 19.48 45.20 6.13
C MET A 519 20.98 45.00 6.40
N LYS A 520 21.62 45.92 7.13
CA LYS A 520 23.02 45.76 7.57
C LYS A 520 23.17 44.62 8.57
N ALA A 521 22.18 44.36 9.42
CA ALA A 521 22.20 43.25 10.37
C ALA A 521 22.22 41.88 9.68
N LEU A 522 21.52 41.73 8.54
CA LEU A 522 21.57 40.52 7.70
C LEU A 522 22.97 40.19 7.16
N THR A 523 23.89 41.17 7.14
CA THR A 523 25.30 40.94 6.75
C THR A 523 26.20 40.50 7.91
N LYS A 524 25.66 40.49 9.14
CA LYS A 524 26.40 40.21 10.39
C LYS A 524 25.91 38.95 11.11
N LEU A 525 25.22 38.07 10.40
CA LEU A 525 24.65 36.86 11.00
C LEU A 525 25.73 35.97 11.59
N GLN A 526 25.39 35.31 12.70
CA GLN A 526 26.31 34.45 13.44
C GLN A 526 26.13 32.99 13.00
N PRO A 527 27.22 32.18 12.95
CA PRO A 527 27.14 30.75 12.71
C PRO A 527 26.23 30.04 13.72
N ARG A 528 25.41 29.09 13.24
CA ARG A 528 24.60 28.21 14.09
C ARG A 528 25.49 27.17 14.82
N PRO A 529 25.00 26.59 15.93
CA PRO A 529 25.75 25.58 16.68
C PRO A 529 26.23 24.41 15.81
N GLY A 530 27.50 24.03 15.97
CA GLY A 530 28.12 22.93 15.23
C GLY A 530 28.47 23.24 13.77
N MET A 531 28.14 24.42 13.23
CA MET A 531 28.45 24.79 11.84
C MET A 531 29.95 24.71 11.54
N VAL A 532 30.77 25.35 12.37
CA VAL A 532 32.22 25.44 12.14
C VAL A 532 32.85 24.06 12.18
N ASP A 533 32.53 23.26 13.21
CA ASP A 533 33.03 21.89 13.33
C ASP A 533 32.56 21.00 12.18
N ALA A 534 31.28 21.08 11.78
CA ALA A 534 30.76 20.32 10.65
C ALA A 534 31.54 20.60 9.35
N LEU A 535 31.64 21.88 8.96
CA LEU A 535 32.18 22.28 7.66
C LEU A 535 33.72 22.23 7.60
N ALA A 536 34.40 22.63 8.67
CA ALA A 536 35.87 22.75 8.67
C ALA A 536 36.58 21.48 9.13
N LYS A 537 35.91 20.59 9.87
CA LYS A 537 36.55 19.46 10.57
C LYS A 537 35.88 18.12 10.30
N ILE A 538 34.59 17.95 10.60
CA ILE A 538 33.92 16.63 10.64
C ILE A 538 33.75 16.04 9.24
N TYR A 539 33.15 16.78 8.29
CA TYR A 539 32.91 16.26 6.93
C TYR A 539 34.19 15.81 6.22
N ARG A 540 35.33 16.43 6.55
CA ARG A 540 36.63 16.14 5.94
C ARG A 540 37.56 15.36 6.87
N ASP A 541 37.05 14.91 8.02
CA ASP A 541 37.77 14.18 9.06
C ASP A 541 39.15 14.78 9.42
N ARG A 542 39.25 16.12 9.48
CA ARG A 542 40.54 16.82 9.71
C ARG A 542 41.13 16.59 11.11
N ASP A 543 40.34 16.10 12.05
CA ASP A 543 40.77 15.68 13.39
C ASP A 543 41.15 14.19 13.47
N GLY A 544 41.14 13.47 12.35
CA GLY A 544 41.74 12.14 12.21
C GLY A 544 41.04 11.03 12.99
N LYS A 545 39.71 11.11 13.17
CA LYS A 545 38.98 10.04 13.88
C LYS A 545 38.50 8.91 12.97
N GLY A 546 38.89 8.90 11.70
CA GLY A 546 38.56 7.83 10.75
C GLY A 546 37.08 7.83 10.37
N ARG A 547 36.48 9.01 10.20
CA ARG A 547 35.04 9.14 9.93
C ARG A 547 34.65 8.92 8.47
N LEU A 548 35.56 9.11 7.53
CA LEU A 548 35.21 8.95 6.12
C LEU A 548 34.89 7.48 5.80
N PRO A 549 33.79 7.20 5.07
CA PRO A 549 33.52 5.85 4.59
C PRO A 549 34.68 5.28 3.76
N PRO A 550 34.93 3.96 3.83
CA PRO A 550 35.92 3.32 2.96
C PRO A 550 35.64 3.64 1.48
N GLY A 551 36.66 4.06 0.74
CA GLY A 551 36.55 4.41 -0.68
C GLY A 551 36.19 5.87 -0.97
N VAL A 552 35.77 6.66 0.01
CA VAL A 552 35.59 8.12 -0.16
C VAL A 552 36.95 8.81 -0.13
N ASP A 553 37.38 9.37 -1.25
CA ASP A 553 38.63 10.13 -1.39
C ASP A 553 38.41 11.65 -1.43
N LYS A 554 37.16 12.10 -1.60
CA LYS A 554 36.81 13.52 -1.71
C LYS A 554 35.49 13.89 -1.03
N VAL A 555 35.47 15.04 -0.34
CA VAL A 555 34.23 15.62 0.22
C VAL A 555 34.11 17.10 -0.15
N ASP A 556 33.04 17.40 -0.88
CA ASP A 556 32.67 18.75 -1.30
C ASP A 556 31.59 19.32 -0.38
N VAL A 557 31.69 20.61 -0.11
CA VAL A 557 30.80 21.34 0.79
C VAL A 557 30.24 22.52 0.04
N TRP A 558 28.94 22.48 -0.21
CA TRP A 558 28.22 23.50 -0.97
C TRP A 558 27.24 24.25 -0.09
N ALA A 559 26.96 25.49 -0.47
CA ALA A 559 25.85 26.26 0.06
C ALA A 559 24.93 26.70 -1.08
N ALA A 560 23.63 26.51 -0.92
CA ALA A 560 22.59 26.93 -1.87
C ALA A 560 21.64 27.90 -1.18
N THR A 561 21.52 29.14 -1.67
CA THR A 561 20.80 30.21 -0.97
C THR A 561 19.80 30.94 -1.85
N ASN A 562 18.65 31.29 -1.26
CA ASN A 562 17.73 32.27 -1.84
C ASN A 562 18.29 33.71 -1.81
N GLY A 563 19.36 33.95 -1.04
CA GLY A 563 20.06 35.24 -0.90
C GLY A 563 20.97 35.63 -2.06
N SER A 564 21.29 36.92 -2.14
CA SER A 564 22.37 37.36 -3.03
C SER A 564 23.73 36.86 -2.55
N LEU A 565 24.64 36.59 -3.50
CA LEU A 565 26.00 36.13 -3.21
C LEU A 565 26.73 37.01 -2.18
N GLN A 566 26.42 38.30 -2.09
CA GLN A 566 27.12 39.21 -1.19
C GLN A 566 26.76 39.04 0.30
N LEU A 567 25.54 38.59 0.62
CA LEU A 567 25.01 38.60 2.00
C LEU A 567 25.48 37.44 2.90
N GLY A 568 26.10 36.39 2.34
CA GLY A 568 26.59 35.25 3.13
C GLY A 568 27.93 34.66 2.67
N ARG A 569 28.48 35.09 1.54
CA ARG A 569 29.74 34.56 0.96
C ARG A 569 30.95 34.83 1.85
N SER A 570 31.12 36.06 2.33
CA SER A 570 32.27 36.41 3.18
C SER A 570 32.27 35.61 4.49
N SER A 571 31.11 35.45 5.13
CA SER A 571 30.94 34.66 6.36
C SER A 571 31.11 33.16 6.13
N PHE A 572 30.56 32.62 5.05
CA PHE A 572 30.71 31.19 4.68
C PHE A 572 32.16 30.85 4.34
N LEU A 573 32.84 31.69 3.55
CA LEU A 573 34.24 31.50 3.19
C LEU A 573 35.19 31.73 4.38
N ARG A 574 34.90 32.71 5.26
CA ARG A 574 35.70 32.97 6.46
C ARG A 574 35.72 31.79 7.43
N VAL A 575 34.61 31.05 7.55
CA VAL A 575 34.52 29.83 8.37
C VAL A 575 35.36 28.68 7.78
N LEU A 576 35.53 28.65 6.46
CA LEU A 576 36.33 27.64 5.76
C LEU A 576 37.82 27.99 5.69
N GLY A 577 38.19 29.27 5.93
CA GLY A 577 39.56 29.76 6.10
C GLY A 577 40.21 30.35 4.83
N ASP A 578 41.14 31.30 5.00
CA ASP A 578 41.92 31.95 3.90
C ASP A 578 42.92 31.00 3.18
N SER A 579 43.09 29.76 3.65
CA SER A 579 43.96 28.75 3.02
C SER A 579 43.32 28.03 1.82
N ASP A 580 41.99 28.06 1.69
CA ASP A 580 41.24 27.23 0.73
C ASP A 580 40.88 28.02 -0.56
N GLY A 581 41.64 29.07 -0.89
CA GLY A 581 41.42 29.92 -2.06
C GLY A 581 41.45 29.14 -3.39
N ALA A 582 40.27 28.90 -3.97
CA ALA A 582 40.14 28.49 -5.37
C ALA A 582 38.85 29.03 -6.01
N ASP A 583 39.09 29.92 -6.99
CA ASP A 583 38.31 30.36 -8.15
C ASP A 583 36.78 30.42 -8.09
N LEU A 584 36.28 31.65 -8.01
CA LEU A 584 34.86 31.96 -8.07
C LEU A 584 34.35 32.48 -9.41
N ASP A 585 35.18 32.82 -10.40
CA ASP A 585 34.69 33.28 -11.72
C ASP A 585 35.80 33.16 -12.80
N SER A 586 35.64 32.24 -13.79
CA SER A 586 36.23 32.24 -15.17
C SER A 586 36.93 30.94 -15.66
N GLU A 587 36.95 30.78 -16.99
CA GLU A 587 37.43 29.63 -17.79
C GLU A 587 38.95 29.34 -17.77
N ALA A 588 39.75 29.95 -16.87
CA ALA A 588 41.23 29.97 -16.95
C ALA A 588 42.00 29.11 -15.92
N ALA A 589 41.38 28.20 -15.17
CA ALA A 589 42.07 27.42 -14.13
C ALA A 589 42.86 26.18 -14.66
N GLY A 590 43.26 26.21 -15.94
CA GLY A 590 44.20 25.25 -16.52
C GLY A 590 45.62 25.78 -16.43
N LEU A 591 46.46 25.12 -15.63
CA LEU A 591 47.94 25.01 -15.67
C LEU A 591 48.63 25.31 -14.33
N GLY A 592 49.21 24.25 -13.74
CA GLY A 592 50.45 24.38 -12.95
C GLY A 592 50.36 24.39 -11.42
N ARG A 593 49.78 23.36 -10.78
CA ARG A 593 49.99 23.12 -9.33
C ARG A 593 50.36 21.68 -9.03
N SER A 594 51.21 21.47 -8.02
CA SER A 594 51.84 20.16 -7.72
C SER A 594 50.89 19.20 -7.00
N ASN A 595 51.04 17.89 -7.25
CA ASN A 595 50.11 16.85 -6.84
C ASN A 595 50.05 16.53 -5.33
N LYS A 596 50.98 17.05 -4.51
CA LYS A 596 51.06 16.68 -3.08
C LYS A 596 50.29 17.59 -2.12
N ASP A 597 50.00 18.83 -2.51
CA ASP A 597 49.24 19.77 -1.68
C ASP A 597 47.71 19.67 -1.90
N ASN A 598 47.25 18.89 -2.88
CA ASN A 598 45.83 18.68 -3.22
C ASN A 598 45.18 17.46 -2.53
N ALA A 599 45.89 16.75 -1.65
CA ALA A 599 45.48 15.41 -1.21
C ALA A 599 44.32 15.35 -0.20
N VAL A 600 43.86 16.48 0.37
CA VAL A 600 42.56 16.57 1.05
C VAL A 600 41.93 17.95 0.82
N GLY A 601 41.14 18.07 -0.26
CA GLY A 601 40.09 19.09 -0.40
C GLY A 601 40.40 20.32 -1.26
N ALA A 602 39.76 20.38 -2.44
CA ALA A 602 39.26 21.62 -3.04
C ALA A 602 37.88 21.32 -3.66
N GLY A 603 36.83 21.83 -3.00
CA GLY A 603 35.48 21.27 -3.06
C GLY A 603 34.38 22.16 -2.50
N VAL A 604 34.63 23.47 -2.38
CA VAL A 604 33.68 24.42 -1.82
C VAL A 604 32.89 25.06 -2.95
N GLY A 605 31.57 25.09 -2.84
CA GLY A 605 30.71 25.75 -3.83
C GLY A 605 29.66 26.65 -3.18
N LEU A 606 29.28 27.70 -3.88
CA LEU A 606 28.20 28.59 -3.49
C LEU A 606 27.29 28.80 -4.68
N PHE A 607 25.99 28.64 -4.47
CA PHE A 607 24.96 28.84 -5.47
C PHE A 607 23.92 29.82 -4.92
N SER A 608 23.62 30.86 -5.67
CA SER A 608 22.52 31.78 -5.40
C SER A 608 21.38 31.59 -6.39
N CYS A 609 20.16 31.57 -5.87
CA CYS A 609 18.93 31.59 -6.66
C CYS A 609 18.82 32.80 -7.61
N ASP A 610 19.50 33.91 -7.29
CA ASP A 610 19.56 35.10 -8.15
C ASP A 610 20.16 34.78 -9.52
N GLU A 611 21.06 33.80 -9.59
CA GLU A 611 21.77 33.43 -10.82
C GLU A 611 20.86 32.76 -11.86
N ILE A 612 19.72 32.20 -11.44
CA ILE A 612 18.75 31.55 -12.33
C ILE A 612 17.37 32.21 -12.31
N GLY A 613 17.19 33.26 -11.50
CA GLY A 613 15.92 33.96 -11.35
C GLY A 613 14.78 33.07 -10.87
N ALA A 614 15.07 32.11 -9.98
CA ALA A 614 14.06 31.20 -9.43
C ALA A 614 14.27 30.98 -7.93
N ALA A 615 13.21 31.10 -7.14
CA ALA A 615 13.22 30.87 -5.70
C ALA A 615 13.03 29.39 -5.35
N LYS A 616 13.71 28.90 -4.31
CA LYS A 616 13.30 27.63 -3.69
C LYS A 616 11.85 27.75 -3.18
N PRO A 617 11.01 26.71 -3.26
CA PRO A 617 11.34 25.31 -3.58
C PRO A 617 11.19 24.93 -5.08
N ASP A 618 11.37 25.85 -6.04
CA ASP A 618 11.30 25.52 -7.47
C ASP A 618 12.30 24.38 -7.83
N PRO A 619 11.86 23.29 -8.49
CA PRO A 619 12.73 22.18 -8.92
C PRO A 619 13.97 22.59 -9.72
N LYS A 620 13.92 23.73 -10.43
CA LYS A 620 15.04 24.29 -11.20
C LYS A 620 16.24 24.58 -10.31
N VAL A 621 16.01 25.04 -9.07
CA VAL A 621 17.08 25.34 -8.10
C VAL A 621 17.91 24.09 -7.82
N TYR A 622 17.24 23.00 -7.42
CA TYR A 622 17.91 21.76 -7.07
C TYR A 622 18.54 21.07 -8.28
N THR A 623 17.89 21.17 -9.45
CA THR A 623 18.44 20.68 -10.72
C THR A 623 19.74 21.40 -11.09
N GLU A 624 19.79 22.72 -10.89
CA GLU A 624 20.99 23.51 -11.15
C GLU A 624 22.12 23.18 -10.16
N VAL A 625 21.79 22.96 -8.88
CA VAL A 625 22.76 22.48 -7.88
C VAL A 625 23.36 21.13 -8.29
N LEU A 626 22.53 20.16 -8.71
CA LEU A 626 23.00 18.86 -9.22
C LEU A 626 23.89 19.02 -10.46
N ARG A 627 23.51 19.91 -11.39
CA ARG A 627 24.30 20.21 -12.59
C ARG A 627 25.68 20.77 -12.23
N ARG A 628 25.76 21.74 -11.32
CA ARG A 628 27.01 22.41 -10.91
C ARG A 628 27.92 21.52 -10.07
N THR A 629 27.33 20.67 -9.23
CA THR A 629 28.07 19.68 -8.46
C THR A 629 28.58 18.52 -9.33
N LYS A 630 28.17 18.48 -10.61
CA LYS A 630 28.45 17.40 -11.57
C LYS A 630 27.97 16.05 -11.03
N ALA A 631 26.74 16.07 -10.50
CA ALA A 631 26.07 14.89 -9.99
C ALA A 631 25.68 13.96 -11.15
N GLU A 632 26.13 12.72 -11.11
CA GLU A 632 25.68 11.69 -12.04
C GLU A 632 24.64 10.81 -11.35
N PRO A 633 23.46 10.58 -11.97
CA PRO A 633 22.45 9.72 -11.40
C PRO A 633 22.95 8.28 -11.38
N MET A 634 22.59 7.53 -10.35
CA MET A 634 22.96 6.11 -10.22
C MET A 634 22.47 5.27 -11.40
N ASP A 635 21.33 5.64 -11.98
CA ASP A 635 20.81 5.10 -13.22
C ASP A 635 20.22 6.24 -14.05
N ALA A 636 20.80 6.48 -15.23
CA ALA A 636 20.34 7.54 -16.13
C ALA A 636 19.00 7.20 -16.81
N SER A 637 18.55 5.95 -16.76
CA SER A 637 17.35 5.45 -17.44
C SER A 637 16.07 5.50 -16.58
N THR A 638 16.18 5.75 -15.28
CA THR A 638 15.02 5.83 -14.39
C THR A 638 14.28 7.17 -14.50
N ALA A 639 12.95 7.12 -14.38
CA ALA A 639 12.11 8.33 -14.39
C ALA A 639 12.36 9.24 -13.19
N LYS A 640 12.73 8.67 -12.02
CA LYS A 640 13.18 9.40 -10.84
C LYS A 640 14.67 9.13 -10.64
N LYS A 641 15.47 10.19 -10.78
CA LYS A 641 16.92 10.13 -10.64
C LYS A 641 17.28 10.14 -9.16
N GLU A 642 18.12 9.18 -8.73
CA GLU A 642 18.74 9.16 -7.41
C GLU A 642 20.24 9.35 -7.55
N TYR A 643 20.85 10.10 -6.64
CA TYR A 643 22.27 10.42 -6.66
C TYR A 643 22.95 9.85 -5.42
N GLN A 644 24.03 9.11 -5.61
CA GLN A 644 24.78 8.54 -4.50
C GLN A 644 25.74 9.56 -3.90
N GLY A 645 25.78 9.64 -2.56
CA GLY A 645 26.72 10.51 -1.85
C GLY A 645 26.41 12.01 -1.92
N ILE A 646 25.24 12.41 -2.41
CA ILE A 646 24.83 13.81 -2.52
C ILE A 646 23.72 14.11 -1.50
N TRP A 647 24.03 15.02 -0.58
CA TRP A 647 23.17 15.39 0.54
C TRP A 647 22.71 16.83 0.44
N PHE A 648 21.47 17.06 0.87
CA PHE A 648 20.92 18.38 1.11
C PHE A 648 20.57 18.54 2.60
N VAL A 649 21.15 19.54 3.24
CA VAL A 649 21.03 19.81 4.67
C VAL A 649 20.29 21.12 4.87
N ALA A 650 19.17 21.08 5.59
CA ALA A 650 18.42 22.29 5.92
C ALA A 650 17.73 22.17 7.29
N SER A 651 17.49 23.30 7.95
CA SER A 651 16.60 23.39 9.10
C SER A 651 15.13 23.59 8.69
N HIS A 652 14.89 23.80 7.40
CA HIS A 652 13.58 24.02 6.79
C HIS A 652 13.05 22.77 6.10
N THR A 653 11.93 22.21 6.57
CA THR A 653 11.39 20.96 6.02
C THR A 653 10.88 21.09 4.61
N TRP A 654 10.35 22.26 4.24
CA TRP A 654 9.92 22.54 2.87
C TRP A 654 11.10 22.48 1.88
N ASP A 655 12.31 22.85 2.31
CA ASP A 655 13.53 22.80 1.48
C ASP A 655 14.06 21.36 1.39
N THR A 656 14.09 20.62 2.50
CA THR A 656 14.45 19.19 2.48
C THR A 656 13.45 18.35 1.67
N PHE A 657 12.16 18.69 1.69
CA PHE A 657 11.16 18.00 0.88
C PHE A 657 11.44 18.17 -0.61
N ALA A 658 11.64 19.40 -1.06
CA ALA A 658 11.88 19.70 -2.46
C ALA A 658 13.22 19.12 -2.96
N ALA A 659 14.27 19.17 -2.14
CA ALA A 659 15.54 18.50 -2.42
C ALA A 659 15.36 16.97 -2.57
N LYS A 660 14.55 16.34 -1.69
CA LYS A 660 14.26 14.90 -1.77
C LYS A 660 13.48 14.53 -3.03
N GLN A 661 12.58 15.40 -3.50
CA GLN A 661 11.91 15.21 -4.79
C GLN A 661 12.88 15.33 -5.98
N ALA A 662 13.91 16.16 -5.86
CA ALA A 662 14.96 16.31 -6.86
C ALA A 662 16.04 15.19 -6.83
N GLY A 663 15.96 14.25 -5.89
CA GLY A 663 16.83 13.07 -5.83
C GLY A 663 17.99 13.15 -4.83
N PHE A 664 18.04 14.19 -3.99
CA PHE A 664 19.00 14.30 -2.90
C PHE A 664 18.64 13.36 -1.74
N ARG A 665 19.65 12.87 -1.03
CA ARG A 665 19.46 12.43 0.37
C ARG A 665 19.33 13.67 1.25
N THR A 666 18.50 13.64 2.27
CA THR A 666 18.19 14.85 3.04
C THR A 666 18.42 14.69 4.53
N ALA A 667 18.99 15.74 5.12
CA ALA A 667 19.27 15.80 6.55
C ALA A 667 18.63 17.06 7.14
N TRP A 668 17.78 16.87 8.16
CA TRP A 668 17.03 17.96 8.77
C TRP A 668 17.55 18.33 10.16
N VAL A 669 17.80 19.63 10.36
CA VAL A 669 18.28 20.18 11.63
C VAL A 669 17.12 20.78 12.43
N THR A 670 16.97 20.40 13.70
CA THR A 670 15.74 20.68 14.46
C THR A 670 15.62 22.11 15.02
N TYR A 671 16.69 22.92 15.07
CA TYR A 671 16.71 24.14 15.88
C TYR A 671 15.95 25.36 15.33
N GLU A 672 15.41 25.27 14.10
CA GLU A 672 14.68 26.39 13.48
C GLU A 672 13.17 26.16 13.54
N GLU A 673 12.68 25.08 12.92
CA GLU A 673 11.24 24.82 12.82
C GLU A 673 10.70 23.95 13.96
N PHE A 674 11.58 23.32 14.75
CA PHE A 674 11.29 22.49 15.92
C PHE A 674 10.45 21.22 15.67
N TYR A 675 9.60 21.20 14.65
CA TYR A 675 8.70 20.11 14.29
C TYR A 675 8.66 19.91 12.77
N SER A 676 8.84 18.68 12.31
CA SER A 676 9.11 18.40 10.89
C SER A 676 7.87 18.27 10.00
N CYS A 677 6.66 18.35 10.55
CA CYS A 677 5.40 18.22 9.80
C CYS A 677 5.37 17.03 8.80
N PRO A 678 5.59 15.76 9.25
CA PRO A 678 5.79 14.63 8.35
C PRO A 678 4.56 14.26 7.51
N SER A 679 3.35 14.62 7.96
CA SER A 679 2.12 14.47 7.17
C SER A 679 2.07 15.39 5.93
N VAL A 680 2.90 16.43 5.90
CA VAL A 680 2.97 17.40 4.80
C VAL A 680 4.23 17.16 3.94
N TYR A 681 5.40 17.03 4.58
CA TYR A 681 6.70 17.02 3.91
C TYR A 681 7.38 15.64 3.90
N GLY A 682 6.76 14.61 4.46
CA GLY A 682 7.37 13.29 4.61
C GLY A 682 8.51 13.29 5.64
N THR A 683 9.36 12.25 5.59
CA THR A 683 10.48 12.08 6.53
C THR A 683 11.84 12.33 5.86
N PRO A 684 12.71 13.17 6.46
CA PRO A 684 14.12 13.28 6.10
C PRO A 684 14.87 11.96 6.33
N ASP A 685 15.98 11.74 5.62
CA ASP A 685 16.80 10.53 5.78
C ASP A 685 17.61 10.55 7.08
N VAL A 686 18.06 11.73 7.49
CA VAL A 686 18.79 11.97 8.74
C VAL A 686 18.16 13.13 9.51
N VAL A 687 18.12 13.03 10.83
CA VAL A 687 17.64 14.10 11.72
C VAL A 687 18.66 14.31 12.84
N GLY A 688 18.93 15.57 13.19
CA GLY A 688 19.94 15.95 14.19
C GLY A 688 19.64 17.29 14.85
N ARG A 689 20.16 17.49 16.06
CA ARG A 689 19.86 18.70 16.86
C ARG A 689 20.66 19.92 16.44
N ASN A 690 21.82 19.71 15.82
CA ASN A 690 22.71 20.74 15.33
C ASN A 690 23.53 20.20 14.13
N LEU A 691 24.34 21.06 13.51
CA LEU A 691 25.08 20.71 12.28
C LEU A 691 26.23 19.70 12.53
N GLU A 692 26.83 19.71 13.72
CA GLU A 692 27.85 18.72 14.11
C GLU A 692 27.25 17.30 14.16
N GLU A 693 26.10 17.16 14.83
CA GLU A 693 25.39 15.89 14.92
C GLU A 693 24.92 15.40 13.54
N ILE A 694 24.46 16.31 12.69
CA ILE A 694 24.09 15.97 11.30
C ILE A 694 25.29 15.45 10.53
N ALA A 695 26.44 16.13 10.60
CA ALA A 695 27.64 15.70 9.89
C ALA A 695 28.09 14.30 10.35
N GLU A 696 28.10 14.04 11.66
CA GLU A 696 28.42 12.72 12.22
C GLU A 696 27.44 11.65 11.74
N LYS A 697 26.12 11.95 11.75
CA LYS A 697 25.09 11.01 11.32
C LYS A 697 25.10 10.73 9.82
N ILE A 698 25.36 11.73 8.99
CA ILE A 698 25.52 11.55 7.54
C ILE A 698 26.70 10.63 7.26
N LEU A 699 27.87 10.87 7.87
CA LEU A 699 29.04 10.02 7.66
C LEU A 699 28.82 8.61 8.21
N ALA A 700 28.11 8.46 9.35
CA ALA A 700 27.72 7.16 9.87
C ALA A 700 26.76 6.42 8.93
N PHE A 701 25.79 7.13 8.35
CA PHE A 701 24.87 6.58 7.37
C PHE A 701 25.60 6.08 6.12
N GLU A 702 26.54 6.86 5.58
CA GLU A 702 27.34 6.44 4.42
C GLU A 702 28.30 5.28 4.76
N ARG A 703 28.84 5.21 5.99
CA ARG A 703 29.63 4.05 6.46
C ARG A 703 28.78 2.80 6.58
N ASP A 704 27.57 2.91 7.11
CA ASP A 704 26.62 1.79 7.20
C ASP A 704 26.27 1.28 5.79
N LEU A 705 26.03 2.16 4.84
CA LEU A 705 25.85 1.79 3.43
C LEU A 705 27.10 1.12 2.83
N ALA A 706 28.30 1.65 3.08
CA ALA A 706 29.56 1.10 2.59
C ALA A 706 29.86 -0.30 3.18
N SER A 707 29.64 -0.48 4.48
CA SER A 707 29.86 -1.76 5.17
C SER A 707 28.86 -2.84 4.74
N LYS A 708 27.64 -2.44 4.36
CA LYS A 708 26.66 -3.34 3.70
C LYS A 708 27.04 -3.68 2.26
N ALA A 709 27.89 -2.89 1.61
CA ALA A 709 28.41 -3.16 0.26
C ALA A 709 29.68 -4.04 0.26
N ASP A 710 30.50 -3.96 1.32
CA ASP A 710 31.80 -4.68 1.43
C ASP A 710 31.70 -6.04 2.15
N GLN A 711 30.63 -6.26 2.93
CA GLN A 711 30.21 -7.63 3.21
C GLN A 711 29.81 -8.25 1.88
N THR A 712 30.41 -9.39 1.51
CA THR A 712 29.87 -10.30 0.48
C THR A 712 28.49 -10.79 0.93
N LEU A 713 27.51 -9.89 0.89
CA LEU A 713 26.11 -10.15 0.90
C LEU A 713 25.80 -10.47 -0.55
N ASP A 714 25.57 -11.74 -0.79
CA ASP A 714 24.81 -12.20 -1.94
C ASP A 714 23.73 -11.19 -2.26
N LYS A 715 23.90 -10.54 -3.42
CA LYS A 715 23.15 -9.40 -3.90
C LYS A 715 21.70 -9.51 -3.43
N ALA A 716 21.28 -8.59 -2.56
CA ALA A 716 19.91 -8.56 -2.05
C ALA A 716 18.96 -8.58 -3.25
N TRP A 717 18.25 -9.69 -3.40
CA TRP A 717 17.51 -9.96 -4.61
C TRP A 717 16.23 -9.12 -4.63
N THR A 718 15.99 -8.44 -5.74
CA THR A 718 14.74 -7.73 -6.00
C THR A 718 13.91 -8.48 -7.03
N TYR A 719 12.61 -8.58 -6.79
CA TYR A 719 11.68 -9.15 -7.76
C TYR A 719 11.49 -8.15 -8.91
N ASP A 720 12.19 -8.37 -10.02
CA ASP A 720 12.09 -7.53 -11.21
C ASP A 720 10.74 -7.78 -11.92
N LYS A 721 9.86 -6.78 -11.83
CA LYS A 721 8.54 -6.77 -12.46
C LYS A 721 8.59 -6.30 -13.92
N ASP A 722 9.68 -5.65 -14.34
CA ASP A 722 9.80 -5.00 -15.65
C ASP A 722 10.34 -5.94 -16.74
N GLN A 723 11.05 -7.01 -16.36
CA GLN A 723 11.59 -8.02 -17.27
C GLN A 723 10.64 -9.19 -17.57
N GLN A 724 9.46 -9.22 -16.95
CA GLN A 724 8.47 -10.27 -17.19
C GLN A 724 7.59 -9.89 -18.38
N ALA A 725 8.00 -10.32 -19.58
CA ALA A 725 7.10 -10.32 -20.73
C ALA A 725 6.01 -11.38 -20.52
N GLN A 726 4.75 -11.02 -20.74
CA GLN A 726 3.62 -11.96 -20.72
C GLN A 726 3.72 -12.90 -21.93
N THR A 727 4.56 -13.93 -21.83
CA THR A 727 4.81 -14.88 -22.93
C THR A 727 3.64 -15.84 -23.13
N ASN A 728 2.88 -16.12 -22.08
CA ASN A 728 1.70 -16.98 -22.12
C ASN A 728 0.44 -16.19 -21.75
N LYS A 729 -0.59 -16.23 -22.62
CA LYS A 729 -1.94 -15.68 -22.35
C LYS A 729 -2.76 -16.54 -21.35
N ALA A 730 -2.11 -17.43 -20.62
CA ALA A 730 -2.72 -18.39 -19.71
C ALA A 730 -2.63 -17.86 -18.28
N SER A 731 -3.78 -17.60 -17.66
CA SER A 731 -3.82 -17.01 -16.33
C SER A 731 -3.83 -18.09 -15.25
N GLN A 732 -2.69 -18.31 -14.58
CA GLN A 732 -2.60 -19.14 -13.36
C GLN A 732 -3.55 -18.71 -12.26
N HIS A 733 -4.14 -17.53 -12.36
CA HIS A 733 -5.23 -17.05 -11.52
C HIS A 733 -6.33 -18.08 -11.28
N THR A 734 -6.72 -18.84 -12.29
CA THR A 734 -7.75 -19.88 -12.12
C THR A 734 -7.25 -21.14 -11.40
N SER A 735 -5.95 -21.25 -11.14
CA SER A 735 -5.32 -22.41 -10.48
C SER A 735 -5.54 -22.46 -8.97
N PHE A 736 -6.08 -21.39 -8.38
CA PHE A 736 -6.51 -21.39 -6.98
C PHE A 736 -7.87 -22.09 -6.77
N SER A 737 -8.50 -22.57 -7.83
CA SER A 737 -9.82 -23.23 -7.82
C SER A 737 -9.72 -24.70 -8.23
N ASP A 738 -10.86 -25.37 -8.34
CA ASP A 738 -10.94 -26.77 -8.76
C ASP A 738 -10.78 -26.98 -10.28
N PHE A 739 -10.88 -25.91 -11.08
CA PHE A 739 -10.84 -26.00 -12.54
C PHE A 739 -9.61 -26.74 -13.11
N PRO A 740 -8.39 -26.61 -12.57
CA PRO A 740 -7.24 -27.36 -13.08
C PRO A 740 -7.35 -28.88 -12.94
N PHE A 741 -8.02 -29.40 -11.90
CA PHE A 741 -8.22 -30.84 -11.73
C PHE A 741 -9.24 -31.41 -12.72
N LEU A 742 -10.22 -30.57 -13.07
CA LEU A 742 -11.37 -30.92 -13.89
C LEU A 742 -11.13 -30.69 -15.38
N LEU A 743 -10.29 -29.72 -15.73
CA LEU A 743 -9.99 -29.30 -17.10
C LEU A 743 -8.46 -29.16 -17.33
N PRO A 744 -7.62 -30.16 -16.94
CA PRO A 744 -6.16 -30.03 -16.90
C PRO A 744 -5.49 -29.71 -18.24
N ASN A 745 -6.13 -30.07 -19.36
CA ASN A 745 -5.56 -29.92 -20.70
C ASN A 745 -5.87 -28.57 -21.35
N THR A 746 -6.46 -27.60 -20.63
CA THR A 746 -6.70 -26.28 -21.23
C THR A 746 -5.48 -25.38 -21.04
N ALA A 747 -5.13 -24.66 -22.11
CA ALA A 747 -4.02 -23.72 -22.08
C ALA A 747 -4.12 -22.72 -20.93
N LYS A 748 -5.32 -22.37 -20.46
CA LYS A 748 -5.54 -21.40 -19.36
C LYS A 748 -4.96 -21.84 -18.00
N PHE A 749 -4.70 -23.13 -17.78
CA PHE A 749 -4.11 -23.65 -16.52
C PHE A 749 -2.62 -23.99 -16.64
N VAL A 750 -2.02 -23.76 -17.80
CA VAL A 750 -0.60 -23.95 -18.03
C VAL A 750 0.11 -22.66 -17.63
N GLY A 751 0.95 -22.73 -16.60
CA GLY A 751 1.66 -21.58 -16.07
C GLY A 751 3.10 -21.90 -15.70
N THR A 752 3.75 -20.97 -15.01
CA THR A 752 5.15 -21.15 -14.58
C THR A 752 5.34 -22.28 -13.58
N VAL A 753 4.30 -22.64 -12.82
CA VAL A 753 4.26 -23.70 -11.81
C VAL A 753 3.09 -24.64 -12.13
N SER A 754 3.23 -25.91 -11.78
CA SER A 754 2.12 -26.87 -11.82
C SER A 754 0.90 -26.31 -11.08
N SER A 755 -0.25 -26.33 -11.75
CA SER A 755 -1.52 -25.86 -11.20
C SER A 755 -1.99 -26.67 -9.98
N GLN A 756 -1.46 -27.88 -9.77
CA GLN A 756 -1.72 -28.70 -8.58
C GLN A 756 -0.94 -28.20 -7.35
N SER A 757 0.26 -27.65 -7.55
CA SER A 757 1.12 -27.22 -6.44
C SER A 757 0.66 -25.93 -5.77
N ILE A 758 -0.05 -25.06 -6.50
CA ILE A 758 -0.64 -23.83 -5.95
C ILE A 758 -1.62 -24.11 -4.80
N PRO A 759 -2.70 -24.90 -4.99
CA PRO A 759 -3.65 -25.19 -3.91
C PRO A 759 -3.02 -25.97 -2.74
N GLU A 760 -2.02 -26.82 -2.99
CA GLU A 760 -1.27 -27.54 -1.95
C GLU A 760 -0.53 -26.56 -1.01
N VAL A 761 0.31 -25.69 -1.57
CA VAL A 761 1.06 -24.68 -0.81
C VAL A 761 0.13 -23.73 -0.07
N ASN A 762 -0.91 -23.24 -0.76
CA ASN A 762 -1.91 -22.38 -0.15
C ASN A 762 -2.52 -23.06 1.07
N SER A 763 -2.91 -24.32 0.93
CA SER A 763 -3.51 -25.08 2.03
C SER A 763 -2.54 -25.29 3.19
N ALA A 764 -1.27 -25.59 2.92
CA ALA A 764 -0.24 -25.76 3.94
C ALA A 764 0.02 -24.47 4.72
N ILE A 765 0.15 -23.33 4.03
CA ILE A 765 0.32 -22.00 4.65
C ILE A 765 -0.89 -21.68 5.51
N THR A 766 -2.11 -21.81 4.98
CA THR A 766 -3.35 -21.51 5.71
C THR A 766 -3.50 -22.38 6.96
N LYS A 767 -3.20 -23.68 6.89
CA LYS A 767 -3.24 -24.57 8.07
C LYS A 767 -2.27 -24.10 9.16
N ARG A 768 -1.07 -23.65 8.80
CA ARG A 768 -0.09 -23.14 9.78
C ARG A 768 -0.57 -21.84 10.44
N MET A 769 -1.11 -20.93 9.65
CA MET A 769 -1.63 -19.66 10.15
C MET A 769 -2.82 -19.85 11.10
N ILE A 770 -3.75 -20.73 10.74
CA ILE A 770 -5.01 -20.93 11.47
C ILE A 770 -4.82 -21.88 12.66
N LEU A 771 -4.16 -23.02 12.47
CA LEU A 771 -4.08 -24.09 13.47
C LEU A 771 -2.84 -24.00 14.37
N GLN A 772 -1.73 -23.44 13.87
CA GLN A 772 -0.47 -23.36 14.63
C GLN A 772 -0.16 -21.95 15.13
N GLY A 773 -0.99 -20.95 14.77
CA GLY A 773 -0.75 -19.55 15.11
C GLY A 773 0.49 -18.94 14.43
N LYS A 774 1.10 -19.65 13.46
CA LYS A 774 2.27 -19.15 12.71
C LYS A 774 1.81 -18.23 11.60
N ARG A 775 1.63 -16.95 11.92
CA ARG A 775 1.01 -15.98 11.01
C ARG A 775 2.05 -15.13 10.31
N GLU A 776 3.10 -14.76 11.03
CA GLU A 776 4.18 -13.92 10.53
C GLU A 776 5.39 -14.72 10.07
N GLU A 777 6.28 -14.07 9.32
CA GLU A 777 7.56 -14.65 8.91
C GLU A 777 8.41 -15.09 10.10
N THR A 778 8.40 -14.29 11.17
CA THR A 778 9.12 -14.57 12.43
C THR A 778 8.59 -15.80 13.16
N ASP A 779 7.33 -16.16 12.93
CA ASP A 779 6.70 -17.34 13.51
C ASP A 779 7.01 -18.61 12.71
N GLY A 780 7.73 -18.46 11.58
CA GLY A 780 8.11 -19.57 10.71
C GLY A 780 6.95 -20.08 9.86
N VAL A 781 6.01 -19.22 9.44
CA VAL A 781 4.87 -19.61 8.58
C VAL A 781 5.32 -20.34 7.31
N PHE A 782 6.45 -19.92 6.72
CA PHE A 782 7.01 -20.51 5.51
C PHE A 782 8.03 -21.63 5.75
N SER A 783 8.57 -21.77 6.96
CA SER A 783 9.70 -22.67 7.26
C SER A 783 9.35 -24.15 7.05
N GLY A 784 10.14 -24.89 6.26
CA GLY A 784 9.93 -26.31 6.02
C GLY A 784 8.61 -26.66 5.31
N LEU A 785 8.09 -25.76 4.45
CA LEU A 785 7.01 -26.12 3.51
C LEU A 785 7.55 -27.16 2.53
N LYS A 786 6.84 -28.25 2.26
CA LYS A 786 7.28 -29.32 1.34
C LYS A 786 6.28 -29.53 0.20
N GLY A 787 6.76 -29.97 -0.97
CA GLY A 787 5.91 -30.43 -2.08
C GLY A 787 5.49 -31.88 -1.93
N ASP A 788 4.23 -32.21 -2.24
CA ASP A 788 3.65 -33.53 -1.96
C ASP A 788 4.22 -34.67 -2.82
N LYS A 789 4.67 -34.39 -4.05
CA LYS A 789 5.14 -35.44 -4.99
C LYS A 789 6.60 -35.84 -4.81
N ASP A 790 7.41 -35.00 -4.15
CA ASP A 790 8.86 -35.18 -4.13
C ASP A 790 9.49 -35.08 -2.72
N GLY A 791 8.73 -34.67 -1.69
CA GLY A 791 9.17 -34.65 -0.28
C GLY A 791 10.16 -33.53 0.09
N GLN A 792 10.34 -32.56 -0.81
CA GLN A 792 11.40 -31.55 -0.80
C GLN A 792 10.89 -30.19 -0.35
N GLU A 793 11.74 -29.38 0.29
CA GLU A 793 11.34 -28.06 0.77
C GLU A 793 11.15 -27.04 -0.36
N TRP A 794 10.07 -26.26 -0.29
CA TRP A 794 9.83 -25.12 -1.16
C TRP A 794 10.88 -24.05 -0.90
N ARG A 795 11.46 -23.52 -1.98
CA ARG A 795 12.42 -22.41 -1.88
C ARG A 795 11.72 -21.12 -1.52
N ILE A 796 12.26 -20.41 -0.54
CA ILE A 796 11.73 -19.13 -0.08
C ILE A 796 12.72 -18.04 -0.46
N TRP A 797 12.32 -17.18 -1.38
CA TRP A 797 13.08 -16.02 -1.81
C TRP A 797 12.49 -14.79 -1.15
N LYS A 798 13.31 -14.09 -0.38
CA LYS A 798 12.87 -12.87 0.30
C LYS A 798 13.44 -11.67 -0.43
N GLN A 799 12.56 -10.79 -0.90
CA GLN A 799 12.99 -9.56 -1.52
C GLN A 799 13.82 -8.73 -0.54
N GLY A 800 14.97 -8.23 -0.98
CA GLY A 800 15.93 -7.55 -0.11
C GLY A 800 16.85 -8.47 0.70
N LYS A 801 16.81 -9.79 0.47
CA LYS A 801 17.78 -10.76 1.01
C LYS A 801 18.49 -11.52 -0.12
N ALA A 802 19.64 -12.10 0.21
CA ALA A 802 20.37 -13.02 -0.64
C ALA A 802 19.48 -14.12 -1.23
N GLN A 803 19.65 -14.45 -2.52
CA GLN A 803 19.10 -15.69 -3.04
C GLN A 803 19.79 -16.88 -2.33
N PRO A 804 19.04 -17.92 -1.92
CA PRO A 804 19.66 -19.15 -1.44
C PRO A 804 20.63 -19.71 -2.49
N LYS A 805 21.92 -19.86 -2.14
CA LYS A 805 22.99 -20.33 -3.05
C LYS A 805 23.12 -21.85 -3.14
N GLU A 806 22.78 -22.56 -2.07
CA GLU A 806 22.92 -24.01 -2.00
C GLU A 806 21.67 -24.68 -2.60
N LEU A 807 21.89 -25.36 -3.72
CA LEU A 807 20.94 -26.24 -4.36
C LEU A 807 20.99 -27.58 -3.62
N ASP A 808 19.92 -27.98 -2.93
CA ASP A 808 19.66 -29.41 -2.87
C ASP A 808 19.23 -29.82 -4.29
N THR A 809 20.12 -30.50 -5.01
CA THR A 809 19.90 -31.00 -6.38
C THR A 809 18.71 -31.95 -6.50
N THR A 810 18.08 -32.30 -5.39
CA THR A 810 16.93 -33.19 -5.33
C THR A 810 15.58 -32.46 -5.20
N ALA A 811 15.56 -31.13 -5.02
CA ALA A 811 14.34 -30.36 -4.72
C ALA A 811 13.42 -30.14 -5.92
N ILE A 812 12.34 -30.94 -6.02
CA ILE A 812 11.36 -30.86 -7.09
C ILE A 812 9.98 -30.44 -6.57
N GLY A 813 9.39 -29.56 -7.38
CA GLY A 813 7.97 -29.30 -7.55
C GLY A 813 7.87 -28.73 -8.96
N SER A 814 8.10 -29.57 -9.97
CA SER A 814 8.36 -29.14 -11.35
C SER A 814 7.22 -29.48 -12.31
N ASP A 815 7.18 -28.74 -13.42
CA ASP A 815 6.47 -29.11 -14.66
C ASP A 815 7.34 -30.03 -15.54
N ASP A 816 8.07 -30.97 -14.91
CA ASP A 816 9.15 -31.77 -15.50
C ASP A 816 10.38 -30.95 -15.99
N SER A 817 10.36 -29.59 -15.86
CA SER A 817 11.44 -28.73 -16.38
C SER A 817 11.92 -27.57 -15.48
N ARG A 818 11.11 -27.04 -14.55
CA ARG A 818 11.45 -25.86 -13.71
C ARG A 818 11.13 -26.05 -12.22
N LEU A 819 11.93 -25.44 -11.33
CA LEU A 819 11.75 -25.55 -9.88
C LEU A 819 10.79 -24.47 -9.33
N ALA A 820 9.77 -24.87 -8.57
CA ALA A 820 8.84 -23.93 -7.96
C ALA A 820 9.40 -23.26 -6.69
N ARG A 821 8.96 -22.01 -6.43
CA ARG A 821 9.43 -21.17 -5.33
C ARG A 821 8.38 -20.19 -4.81
N LEU A 822 8.61 -19.70 -3.60
CA LEU A 822 7.82 -18.72 -2.88
C LEU A 822 8.60 -17.41 -2.79
N ILE A 823 8.05 -16.34 -3.36
CA ILE A 823 8.65 -15.00 -3.39
C ILE A 823 7.94 -14.14 -2.35
N VAL A 824 8.61 -13.85 -1.25
CA VAL A 824 8.11 -12.94 -0.21
C VAL A 824 8.56 -11.51 -0.57
N HIS A 825 7.59 -10.63 -0.81
CA HIS A 825 7.85 -9.25 -1.24
C HIS A 825 8.18 -8.35 -0.06
N ALA A 826 9.00 -7.34 -0.30
CA ALA A 826 9.31 -6.31 0.67
C ALA A 826 8.14 -5.31 0.75
N LEU A 827 7.40 -5.36 1.85
CA LEU A 827 6.31 -4.43 2.15
C LEU A 827 6.81 -3.22 2.91
#